data_AF-A0A942XSD6-F1
#
_entry.id   AF-A0A942XSD6-F1
#
_cell.length_a   1.000
_cell.length_b   1.000
_cell.length_c   1.000
_cell.angle_alpha   90.00
_cell.angle_beta   90.00
_cell.angle_gamma   90.00
#
_symmetry.space_group_name_H-M   'P 1'
#
loop_
_entity.id
_entity.type
_entity.pdbx_description
1 polymer ?
#
loop_
_entity_poly.entity_id
_entity_poly.type
_entity_poly.pdbx_seq_one_letter_code
_entity_poly.pdbx_strand_id
1 'polypeptide(L)'
;MKKLHRFIICCSLCFCCGTAMAVVDIVPKPFFAEETGNVLMLGPKIRVFARTAELESVVRVWKESLCKPYAPGVSETAAGFRRIVSDATLPGIVLSAKARNADVCLSVDAKLAAEEYVLEISSEGIAIRGGSPSGVRWGLQTLSQVLIGRANEQPGNETLRLSGLRIADKPRFAYRGAMLDCCRHFFTVEEVKSFIDVMFLHKLNTFHWHLTDDQGWRIEIRKYPLLTQIGSMRKETLIGHIQKSKEYDGTPYGGYYTQDQIREVVAYAAARGITIVPEIEMPGHAQAALAAYPHLGCRGEGYEVRTTWGISKEVVCLGNDAVYDFFRDVLDEVAELFPGEIIHIGGDEAKADNWKQCPKCQARLRELGLESERQLQGHLVAKMEEHLRSRGKRILGWDEILTAGVTSGAIVMSWRGPAGGIKAASMGNDVVMAPNTSFYLDYYQTTDPAANGEPLAIGGSLPMEKCYAFEPFEQLDEYTKHHILGLQANLWTEYIDSFDKVQYMLLPRLAALSEIAWSETKDTYDSFIARVRCGFVPVYQYFGLIYAPYAFARANFDEAAIRPYVLPDVLKQADGRVVRTANQWERVRRPELLSVFRRQMYGTLPGTDVEVTSKCLEESADAVGGKATRRQVELTFARNGVERKAILLIYLPNGVEGPVPCFLGFNFQGNQTTSFDPAVIPSQYSEYPVGNRDSRWDVESVVDAGYALVTAHYYDFFYDREDDDFEGKYPKSIFALFGRNSSAGFSGTEGRAISAWAWGYSRVLDYLAGSEERIDPSRVAVMGHSRLGKAALWAGANDPRFALVISNDSGCCGAALSKRRIGEDLHRILRFRHWFCKDFDKYADNEEALPFDQHELLALIAPRPLYVASAAGDVWADPKGEFLAAAEASRVYALYGLEGLPVDGIPSVGVPLHGGRVGYHIRDGKHDVTPLDWTHFISFADKQLK
;
A
#
# COMPACT_ATOMS: atom_id res chain seq x y z
N MET A 1 12.72 -55.34 -39.26
CA MET A 1 12.45 -56.00 -37.97
C MET A 1 13.53 -55.60 -36.97
N LYS A 2 13.09 -55.03 -35.84
CA LYS A 2 13.80 -54.70 -34.60
C LYS A 2 15.09 -53.85 -34.66
N LYS A 3 14.90 -52.63 -34.13
CA LYS A 3 15.83 -51.51 -33.94
C LYS A 3 16.97 -51.86 -32.99
N LEU A 4 18.16 -51.43 -33.39
CA LEU A 4 19.32 -51.15 -32.55
C LEU A 4 19.61 -49.65 -32.76
N HIS A 5 19.67 -48.84 -31.70
CA HIS A 5 20.61 -47.71 -31.54
C HIS A 5 20.31 -46.84 -30.31
N ARG A 6 21.42 -46.43 -29.66
CA ARG A 6 21.68 -45.19 -28.90
C ARG A 6 21.43 -45.14 -27.39
N PHE A 7 22.55 -45.31 -26.68
CA PHE A 7 22.97 -44.50 -25.53
C PHE A 7 22.83 -42.99 -25.85
N ILE A 8 22.03 -42.26 -25.07
CA ILE A 8 22.09 -40.81 -24.90
C ILE A 8 21.81 -40.52 -23.41
N ILE A 9 22.76 -39.81 -22.80
CA ILE A 9 22.65 -39.17 -21.49
C ILE A 9 21.54 -38.13 -21.59
N CYS A 10 20.42 -38.37 -20.91
CA CYS A 10 19.33 -37.39 -20.80
C CYS A 10 19.41 -36.74 -19.42
N CYS A 11 20.07 -35.58 -19.36
CA CYS A 11 19.81 -34.58 -18.33
C CYS A 11 18.42 -34.02 -18.58
N SER A 12 17.40 -34.64 -17.99
CA SER A 12 16.05 -34.11 -17.98
C SER A 12 15.97 -33.01 -16.92
N LEU A 13 15.94 -31.75 -17.40
CA LEU A 13 15.48 -30.60 -16.62
C LEU A 13 14.12 -30.93 -16.01
N CYS A 14 14.11 -31.13 -14.70
CA CYS A 14 12.89 -31.17 -13.92
C CYS A 14 12.41 -29.73 -13.79
N PHE A 15 11.38 -29.36 -14.55
CA PHE A 15 10.55 -28.18 -14.30
C PHE A 15 9.91 -28.34 -12.91
N CYS A 16 10.62 -27.94 -11.85
CA CYS A 16 10.02 -27.69 -10.54
C CYS A 16 9.38 -26.30 -10.59
N CYS A 17 8.22 -26.20 -11.23
CA CYS A 17 7.28 -25.11 -10.94
C CYS A 17 6.38 -25.58 -9.79
N GLY A 18 6.99 -25.67 -8.61
CA GLY A 18 6.31 -25.74 -7.33
C GLY A 18 7.01 -24.69 -6.49
N THR A 19 6.32 -23.58 -6.21
CA THR A 19 6.82 -22.53 -5.32
C THR A 19 6.98 -23.13 -3.92
N ALA A 20 8.16 -23.68 -3.62
CA ALA A 20 8.56 -23.93 -2.25
C ALA A 20 8.65 -22.56 -1.56
N MET A 21 7.90 -22.37 -0.46
CA MET A 21 8.02 -21.17 0.40
C MET A 21 9.50 -20.85 0.65
N ALA A 22 9.89 -19.60 0.44
CA ALA A 22 11.12 -19.09 1.02
C ALA A 22 10.91 -18.90 2.54
N VAL A 23 11.69 -19.62 3.34
CA VAL A 23 12.15 -19.34 4.71
C VAL A 23 11.28 -18.34 5.52
N VAL A 24 10.10 -18.81 5.98
CA VAL A 24 9.21 -18.25 7.02
C VAL A 24 8.25 -17.09 6.64
N ASP A 25 7.12 -17.42 6.00
CA ASP A 25 5.97 -16.51 5.79
C ASP A 25 5.10 -16.36 7.06
N ILE A 26 5.63 -15.74 8.12
CA ILE A 26 4.90 -15.47 9.37
C ILE A 26 4.51 -14.00 9.45
N VAL A 27 3.29 -13.71 9.94
CA VAL A 27 2.81 -12.35 10.19
C VAL A 27 2.27 -12.27 11.63
N PRO A 28 2.78 -11.36 12.48
CA PRO A 28 3.91 -10.45 12.26
C PRO A 28 5.23 -11.13 11.96
N LYS A 29 6.09 -10.47 11.16
CA LYS A 29 7.47 -10.88 10.94
C LYS A 29 8.20 -11.04 12.30
N PRO A 30 8.76 -12.23 12.59
CA PRO A 30 9.54 -12.42 13.81
C PRO A 30 10.81 -11.57 13.82
N PHE A 31 11.28 -11.19 15.02
CA PHE A 31 12.57 -10.49 15.18
C PHE A 31 13.74 -11.25 14.54
N PHE A 32 13.81 -12.56 14.75
CA PHE A 32 14.79 -13.44 14.12
C PHE A 32 14.14 -14.76 13.72
N ALA A 33 14.46 -15.25 12.52
CA ALA A 33 14.05 -16.56 12.02
C ALA A 33 15.14 -17.16 11.11
N GLU A 34 15.44 -18.44 11.30
CA GLU A 34 16.44 -19.19 10.53
C GLU A 34 15.96 -20.62 10.27
N GLU A 35 16.15 -21.12 9.05
CA GLU A 35 15.97 -22.53 8.72
C GLU A 35 17.25 -23.33 9.04
N THR A 36 17.08 -24.47 9.72
CA THR A 36 18.21 -25.30 10.16
C THR A 36 18.53 -26.44 9.19
N GLY A 37 17.74 -26.61 8.11
CA GLY A 37 17.85 -27.72 7.15
C GLY A 37 17.36 -29.07 7.68
N ASN A 38 16.98 -29.16 8.96
CA ASN A 38 16.36 -30.36 9.53
C ASN A 38 14.93 -30.55 9.03
N VAL A 39 14.36 -31.74 9.25
CA VAL A 39 12.96 -32.05 8.95
C VAL A 39 12.35 -32.80 10.13
N LEU A 40 11.17 -32.36 10.55
CA LEU A 40 10.35 -33.05 11.55
C LEU A 40 9.11 -33.66 10.88
N MET A 41 8.78 -34.89 11.25
CA MET A 41 7.55 -35.55 10.83
C MET A 41 6.58 -35.61 12.01
N LEU A 42 5.44 -34.95 11.91
CA LEU A 42 4.39 -34.97 12.92
C LEU A 42 3.27 -35.92 12.49
N GLY A 43 2.97 -36.92 13.32
CA GLY A 43 1.84 -37.80 13.10
C GLY A 43 0.48 -37.12 13.35
N PRO A 44 -0.63 -37.85 13.28
CA PRO A 44 -1.99 -37.31 13.37
C PRO A 44 -2.36 -36.77 14.76
N LYS A 45 -1.50 -36.96 15.77
CA LYS A 45 -1.65 -36.39 17.11
C LYS A 45 -0.34 -35.74 17.56
N ILE A 46 -0.39 -34.44 17.88
CA ILE A 46 0.72 -33.71 18.49
C ILE A 46 0.60 -33.82 20.01
N ARG A 47 1.60 -34.46 20.63
CA ARG A 47 1.71 -34.61 22.07
C ARG A 47 2.49 -33.45 22.64
N VAL A 48 1.85 -32.66 23.50
CA VAL A 48 2.42 -31.46 24.12
C VAL A 48 2.74 -31.73 25.57
N PHE A 49 3.98 -31.54 25.98
CA PHE A 49 4.39 -31.56 27.38
C PHE A 49 4.52 -30.15 27.92
N ALA A 50 3.81 -29.86 29.00
CA ALA A 50 3.86 -28.60 29.74
C ALA A 50 4.39 -28.88 31.16
N ARG A 51 5.37 -28.10 31.62
CA ARG A 51 6.01 -28.32 32.93
C ARG A 51 5.18 -27.84 34.12
N THR A 52 4.21 -26.96 33.91
CA THR A 52 3.43 -26.32 34.97
C THR A 52 1.95 -26.31 34.62
N ALA A 53 1.08 -26.21 35.63
CA ALA A 53 -0.37 -26.12 35.45
C ALA A 53 -0.80 -24.88 34.63
N GLU A 54 -0.08 -23.77 34.78
CA GLU A 54 -0.28 -22.55 33.98
C GLU A 54 -0.03 -22.82 32.49
N LEU A 55 1.06 -23.52 32.16
CA LEU A 55 1.36 -23.90 30.78
C LEU A 55 0.37 -24.94 30.25
N GLU A 56 -0.14 -25.84 31.09
CA GLU A 56 -1.24 -26.73 30.68
C GLU A 56 -2.50 -25.94 30.30
N SER A 57 -2.82 -24.87 31.03
CA SER A 57 -3.92 -23.96 30.69
C SER A 57 -3.68 -23.28 29.34
N VAL A 58 -2.46 -22.78 29.09
CA VAL A 58 -2.07 -22.21 27.79
C VAL A 58 -2.26 -23.23 26.65
N VAL A 59 -1.89 -24.50 26.86
CA VAL A 59 -2.10 -25.57 25.86
C VAL A 59 -3.57 -25.85 25.62
N ARG A 60 -4.42 -25.83 26.65
CA ARG A 60 -5.87 -26.02 26.50
C ARG A 60 -6.49 -24.92 25.65
N VAL A 61 -6.14 -23.66 25.91
CA VAL A 61 -6.59 -22.53 25.11
C VAL A 61 -6.07 -22.63 23.69
N TRP A 62 -4.79 -22.94 23.50
CA TRP A 62 -4.22 -23.14 22.15
C TRP A 62 -4.96 -24.23 21.37
N LYS A 63 -5.22 -25.37 22.01
CA LYS A 63 -6.03 -26.46 21.42
C LYS A 63 -7.43 -26.00 21.06
N GLU A 64 -8.12 -25.30 21.96
CA GLU A 64 -9.47 -24.78 21.72
C GLU A 64 -9.48 -23.80 20.53
N SER A 65 -8.49 -22.89 20.46
CA SER A 65 -8.35 -21.95 19.36
C SER A 65 -8.04 -22.63 18.01
N LEU A 66 -7.24 -23.69 17.99
CA LEU A 66 -6.81 -24.36 16.76
C LEU A 66 -7.83 -25.36 16.19
N CYS A 67 -8.67 -25.95 17.05
CA CYS A 67 -9.55 -27.08 16.70
C CYS A 67 -11.02 -26.70 16.43
N LYS A 68 -11.29 -25.49 15.91
CA LYS A 68 -12.62 -25.06 15.44
C LYS A 68 -12.70 -25.09 13.89
N PRO A 69 -12.76 -26.27 13.22
CA PRO A 69 -12.79 -26.27 11.76
C PRO A 69 -14.16 -25.84 11.22
N TYR A 70 -14.13 -24.94 10.23
CA TYR A 70 -15.27 -24.71 9.35
C TYR A 70 -15.31 -25.79 8.26
N ALA A 71 -16.48 -26.03 7.66
CA ALA A 71 -16.58 -26.95 6.53
C ALA A 71 -15.83 -26.37 5.31
N PRO A 72 -15.01 -27.17 4.60
CA PRO A 72 -14.27 -26.68 3.43
C PRO A 72 -15.19 -26.23 2.31
N GLY A 73 -14.69 -25.30 1.48
CA GLY A 73 -15.38 -24.83 0.28
C GLY A 73 -15.53 -23.30 0.23
N VAL A 74 -16.37 -22.86 -0.69
CA VAL A 74 -16.69 -21.44 -0.90
C VAL A 74 -18.16 -21.23 -0.63
N SER A 75 -18.49 -20.31 0.26
CA SER A 75 -19.87 -19.89 0.51
C SER A 75 -19.99 -18.38 0.46
N GLU A 76 -21.16 -17.91 0.06
CA GLU A 76 -21.55 -16.50 0.14
C GLU A 76 -22.45 -16.31 1.35
N THR A 77 -22.23 -15.23 2.09
CA THR A 77 -23.07 -14.85 3.24
C THR A 77 -24.35 -14.16 2.76
N ALA A 78 -25.32 -13.99 3.67
CA ALA A 78 -26.52 -13.21 3.37
C ALA A 78 -26.21 -11.75 2.97
N ALA A 79 -25.06 -11.23 3.40
CA ALA A 79 -24.58 -9.89 3.06
C ALA A 79 -23.77 -9.83 1.74
N GLY A 80 -23.63 -10.95 1.01
CA GLY A 80 -22.87 -11.02 -0.24
C GLY A 80 -21.35 -11.16 -0.07
N PHE A 81 -20.86 -11.28 1.17
CA PHE A 81 -19.44 -11.51 1.42
C PHE A 81 -19.06 -12.96 1.17
N ARG A 82 -17.90 -13.15 0.53
CA ARG A 82 -17.35 -14.47 0.24
C ARG A 82 -16.52 -14.99 1.40
N ARG A 83 -16.81 -16.22 1.83
CA ARG A 83 -16.02 -17.02 2.77
C ARG A 83 -15.34 -18.16 1.99
N ILE A 84 -14.04 -18.31 2.17
CA ILE A 84 -13.24 -19.38 1.55
C ILE A 84 -12.63 -20.19 2.67
N VAL A 85 -12.91 -21.49 2.69
CA VAL A 85 -12.38 -22.43 3.68
C VAL A 85 -11.50 -23.45 2.98
N SER A 86 -10.27 -23.62 3.46
CA SER A 86 -9.32 -24.58 2.88
C SER A 86 -9.62 -26.03 3.29
N ASP A 87 -9.11 -26.99 2.53
CA ASP A 87 -9.18 -28.42 2.86
C ASP A 87 -8.12 -28.85 3.90
N ALA A 88 -7.37 -27.89 4.46
CA ALA A 88 -6.28 -28.16 5.38
C ALA A 88 -6.80 -28.78 6.68
N THR A 89 -6.17 -29.86 7.13
CA THR A 89 -6.49 -30.52 8.40
C THR A 89 -5.26 -30.55 9.29
N LEU A 90 -5.42 -30.16 10.56
CA LEU A 90 -4.32 -30.17 11.52
C LEU A 90 -4.35 -31.43 12.39
N PRO A 91 -3.18 -31.95 12.80
CA PRO A 91 -3.10 -33.00 13.80
C PRO A 91 -3.82 -32.64 15.11
N GLY A 92 -4.45 -33.61 15.75
CA GLY A 92 -5.12 -33.40 17.04
C GLY A 92 -4.11 -33.12 18.16
N ILE A 93 -4.43 -32.19 19.05
CA ILE A 93 -3.55 -31.83 20.18
C ILE A 93 -3.93 -32.61 21.44
N VAL A 94 -2.93 -33.25 22.07
CA VAL A 94 -3.09 -33.99 23.34
C VAL A 94 -1.99 -33.62 24.34
N LEU A 95 -2.33 -33.52 25.62
CA LEU A 95 -1.35 -33.33 26.68
C LEU A 95 -0.59 -34.64 26.95
N SER A 96 0.73 -34.55 27.09
CA SER A 96 1.61 -35.64 27.48
C SER A 96 2.03 -35.50 28.93
N ALA A 97 2.02 -36.61 29.67
CA ALA A 97 2.51 -36.65 31.05
C ALA A 97 4.06 -36.66 31.16
N LYS A 98 4.78 -36.96 30.06
CA LYS A 98 6.24 -37.12 30.07
C LYS A 98 6.87 -36.45 28.85
N ALA A 99 7.92 -35.65 29.08
CA ALA A 99 8.67 -34.96 28.03
C ALA A 99 9.22 -35.88 26.94
N ARG A 100 9.78 -37.05 27.32
CA ARG A 100 10.39 -38.01 26.38
C ARG A 100 9.44 -38.60 25.32
N ASN A 101 8.13 -38.43 25.50
CA ASN A 101 7.10 -38.91 24.60
C ASN A 101 6.36 -37.75 23.88
N ALA A 102 6.83 -36.51 24.04
CA ALA A 102 6.18 -35.32 23.53
C ALA A 102 6.83 -34.86 22.23
N ASP A 103 6.00 -34.41 21.30
CA ASP A 103 6.41 -33.80 20.03
C ASP A 103 6.66 -32.28 20.23
N VAL A 104 5.99 -31.67 21.22
CA VAL A 104 6.17 -30.26 21.62
C VAL A 104 6.48 -30.18 23.12
N CYS A 105 7.55 -29.49 23.51
CA CYS A 105 7.93 -29.23 24.89
C CYS A 105 7.86 -27.74 25.22
N LEU A 106 7.09 -27.38 26.25
CA LEU A 106 6.92 -26.00 26.71
C LEU A 106 7.63 -25.74 28.04
N SER A 107 8.28 -24.59 28.15
CA SER A 107 8.93 -24.16 29.38
C SER A 107 9.03 -22.64 29.51
N VAL A 108 9.19 -22.17 30.74
CA VAL A 108 9.51 -20.77 31.04
C VAL A 108 11.02 -20.64 31.27
N ASP A 109 11.61 -19.60 30.68
CA ASP A 109 13.02 -19.20 30.89
C ASP A 109 13.05 -17.77 31.39
N ALA A 110 13.33 -17.58 32.68
CA ALA A 110 13.33 -16.27 33.34
C ALA A 110 14.40 -15.30 32.83
N LYS A 111 15.28 -15.72 31.91
CA LYS A 111 16.23 -14.83 31.23
C LYS A 111 15.61 -14.02 30.08
N LEU A 112 14.47 -14.47 29.56
CA LEU A 112 13.74 -13.79 28.50
C LEU A 112 12.74 -12.79 29.10
N ALA A 113 12.42 -11.72 28.38
CA ALA A 113 11.37 -10.79 28.77
C ALA A 113 9.98 -11.47 28.77
N ALA A 114 9.00 -10.91 29.50
CA ALA A 114 7.72 -11.57 29.77
C ALA A 114 6.98 -12.08 28.50
N GLU A 115 6.98 -11.31 27.41
CA GLU A 115 6.36 -11.68 26.12
C GLU A 115 7.35 -12.23 25.08
N GLU A 116 8.64 -12.32 25.43
CA GLU A 116 9.69 -12.85 24.55
C GLU A 116 9.65 -14.39 24.53
N TYR A 117 9.95 -14.98 23.37
CA TYR A 117 10.03 -16.42 23.22
C TYR A 117 11.07 -16.88 22.19
N VAL A 118 11.46 -18.15 22.33
CA VAL A 118 12.26 -18.90 21.37
C VAL A 118 11.50 -20.16 20.97
N LEU A 119 11.29 -20.35 19.68
CA LEU A 119 10.70 -21.55 19.08
C LEU A 119 11.77 -22.27 18.25
N GLU A 120 11.98 -23.55 18.54
CA GLU A 120 12.94 -24.40 17.83
C GLU A 120 12.23 -25.67 17.33
N ILE A 121 12.25 -25.91 16.02
CA ILE A 121 11.80 -27.14 15.37
C ILE A 121 13.07 -27.88 14.92
N SER A 122 13.30 -29.05 15.50
CA SER A 122 14.42 -29.95 15.17
C SER A 122 13.90 -31.26 14.60
N SER A 123 14.79 -32.15 14.18
CA SER A 123 14.41 -33.51 13.77
C SER A 123 13.83 -34.36 14.91
N GLU A 124 14.08 -34.00 16.18
CA GLU A 124 13.64 -34.74 17.37
C GLU A 124 12.31 -34.22 17.94
N GLY A 125 11.90 -33.00 17.59
CA GLY A 125 10.69 -32.37 18.10
C GLY A 125 10.75 -30.84 18.14
N ILE A 126 9.76 -30.25 18.79
CA ILE A 126 9.55 -28.81 18.90
C ILE A 126 9.76 -28.36 20.35
N ALA A 127 10.56 -27.32 20.57
CA ALA A 127 10.73 -26.68 21.87
C ALA A 127 10.28 -25.22 21.82
N ILE A 128 9.46 -24.80 22.79
CA ILE A 128 9.07 -23.39 22.97
C ILE A 128 9.44 -22.97 24.38
N ARG A 129 10.28 -21.94 24.47
CA ARG A 129 10.70 -21.28 25.70
C ARG A 129 10.17 -19.85 25.68
N GLY A 130 9.46 -19.41 26.70
CA GLY A 130 9.03 -18.02 26.85
C GLY A 130 9.50 -17.42 28.18
N GLY A 131 9.63 -16.10 28.27
CA GLY A 131 9.98 -15.45 29.55
C GLY A 131 8.87 -15.53 30.60
N SER A 132 7.64 -15.75 30.16
CA SER A 132 6.48 -16.08 30.98
C SER A 132 5.50 -16.98 30.19
N PRO A 133 4.39 -17.43 30.80
CA PRO A 133 3.31 -18.07 30.05
C PRO A 133 2.81 -17.26 28.84
N SER A 134 2.89 -15.92 28.88
CA SER A 134 2.54 -15.05 27.74
C SER A 134 3.51 -15.21 26.56
N GLY A 135 4.82 -15.24 26.81
CA GLY A 135 5.81 -15.53 25.76
C GLY A 135 5.58 -16.91 25.14
N VAL A 136 5.32 -17.94 25.95
CA VAL A 136 5.00 -19.29 25.44
C VAL A 136 3.74 -19.28 24.56
N ARG A 137 2.72 -18.52 24.95
CA ARG A 137 1.49 -18.35 24.17
C ARG A 137 1.77 -17.75 22.79
N TRP A 138 2.62 -16.72 22.70
CA TRP A 138 3.01 -16.14 21.41
C TRP A 138 3.85 -17.09 20.56
N GLY A 139 4.72 -17.89 21.19
CA GLY A 139 5.41 -18.98 20.50
C GLY A 139 4.46 -20.03 19.93
N LEU A 140 3.40 -20.38 20.66
CA LEU A 140 2.36 -21.27 20.16
C LEU A 140 1.53 -20.63 19.02
N GLN A 141 1.29 -19.32 19.05
CA GLN A 141 0.64 -18.63 17.92
C GLN A 141 1.50 -18.65 16.66
N THR A 142 2.81 -18.43 16.78
CA THR A 142 3.75 -18.62 15.67
C THR A 142 3.73 -20.07 15.18
N LEU A 143 3.72 -21.06 16.09
CA LEU A 143 3.59 -22.46 15.71
C LEU A 143 2.27 -22.74 14.97
N SER A 144 1.16 -22.13 15.37
CA SER A 144 -0.13 -22.24 14.67
C SER A 144 -0.01 -21.85 13.20
N GLN A 145 0.62 -20.72 12.91
CA GLN A 145 0.81 -20.25 11.53
C GLN A 145 1.68 -21.21 10.72
N VAL A 146 2.77 -21.72 11.32
CA VAL A 146 3.63 -22.73 10.69
C VAL A 146 2.87 -24.01 10.37
N LEU A 147 2.08 -24.52 11.32
CA LEU A 147 1.28 -25.73 11.14
C LEU A 147 0.20 -25.54 10.05
N ILE A 148 -0.54 -24.43 10.10
CA ILE A 148 -1.60 -24.13 9.12
C ILE A 148 -1.01 -23.95 7.73
N GLY A 149 0.05 -23.15 7.59
CA GLY A 149 0.73 -22.93 6.30
C GLY A 149 1.20 -24.24 5.68
N ARG A 150 1.88 -25.09 6.46
CA ARG A 150 2.36 -26.40 5.97
C ARG A 150 1.23 -27.38 5.67
N ALA A 151 0.15 -27.39 6.45
CA ALA A 151 -1.00 -28.24 6.17
C ALA A 151 -1.74 -27.79 4.90
N ASN A 152 -1.75 -26.49 4.61
CA ASN A 152 -2.34 -25.94 3.39
C ASN A 152 -1.51 -26.28 2.13
N GLU A 153 -0.19 -26.43 2.26
CA GLU A 153 0.67 -26.93 1.17
C GLU A 153 0.57 -28.45 0.97
N GLN A 154 0.16 -29.18 2.02
CA GLN A 154 0.12 -30.65 2.06
C GLN A 154 -1.29 -31.17 2.39
N PRO A 155 -2.33 -30.79 1.62
CA PRO A 155 -3.70 -31.16 1.94
C PRO A 155 -3.89 -32.69 1.86
N GLY A 156 -4.65 -33.25 2.81
CA GLY A 156 -5.00 -34.67 2.85
C GLY A 156 -3.91 -35.62 3.39
N ASN A 157 -2.75 -35.10 3.83
CA ASN A 157 -1.69 -35.92 4.41
C ASN A 157 -1.92 -36.19 5.91
N GLU A 158 -1.94 -37.46 6.31
CA GLU A 158 -2.08 -37.86 7.73
C GLU A 158 -0.84 -37.55 8.59
N THR A 159 0.32 -37.34 7.94
CA THR A 159 1.57 -36.95 8.59
C THR A 159 2.05 -35.64 8.01
N LEU A 160 2.26 -34.65 8.87
CA LEU A 160 2.68 -33.31 8.48
C LEU A 160 4.21 -33.20 8.50
N ARG A 161 4.81 -32.83 7.37
CA ARG A 161 6.25 -32.57 7.26
C ARG A 161 6.55 -31.10 7.54
N LEU A 162 7.36 -30.83 8.56
CA LEU A 162 7.84 -29.49 8.92
C LEU A 162 9.34 -29.32 8.64
N SER A 163 9.71 -28.18 8.08
CA SER A 163 11.12 -27.75 8.03
C SER A 163 11.61 -27.37 9.43
N GLY A 164 12.87 -27.68 9.72
CA GLY A 164 13.54 -27.29 10.95
C GLY A 164 13.75 -25.78 10.98
N LEU A 165 13.39 -25.15 12.10
CA LEU A 165 13.29 -23.71 12.24
C LEU A 165 13.80 -23.27 13.60
N ARG A 166 14.43 -22.10 13.67
CA ARG A 166 14.76 -21.42 14.91
C ARG A 166 14.24 -19.98 14.83
N ILE A 167 13.37 -19.62 15.75
CA ILE A 167 12.76 -18.30 15.86
C ILE A 167 13.05 -17.75 17.24
N ALA A 168 13.53 -16.52 17.32
CA ALA A 168 13.64 -15.75 18.56
C ALA A 168 12.90 -14.43 18.35
N ASP A 169 11.94 -14.13 19.21
CA ASP A 169 10.93 -13.12 18.90
C ASP A 169 10.37 -12.44 20.15
N LYS A 170 10.01 -11.17 19.99
CA LYS A 170 9.54 -10.27 21.05
C LYS A 170 8.73 -9.13 20.41
N PRO A 171 7.74 -8.56 21.10
CA PRO A 171 7.01 -7.40 20.59
C PRO A 171 7.84 -6.10 20.66
N ARG A 172 7.67 -5.22 19.66
CA ARG A 172 8.20 -3.84 19.64
C ARG A 172 7.49 -2.94 20.64
N PHE A 173 6.16 -3.05 20.76
CA PHE A 173 5.36 -2.23 21.66
C PHE A 173 4.61 -3.06 22.70
N ALA A 174 4.48 -2.51 23.91
CA ALA A 174 3.74 -3.14 25.00
C ALA A 174 2.22 -3.08 24.78
N TYR A 175 1.71 -2.00 24.16
CA TYR A 175 0.31 -1.83 23.82
C TYR A 175 0.07 -2.16 22.34
N ARG A 176 -0.72 -3.19 22.05
CA ARG A 176 -1.05 -3.61 20.68
C ARG A 176 -2.56 -3.82 20.59
N GLY A 177 -3.26 -2.76 20.18
CA GLY A 177 -4.69 -2.61 20.38
C GLY A 177 -5.56 -2.80 19.14
N ALA A 178 -6.80 -3.21 19.37
CA ALA A 178 -7.90 -3.05 18.43
C ALA A 178 -9.18 -2.66 19.17
N MET A 179 -9.97 -1.75 18.59
CA MET A 179 -11.25 -1.28 19.12
C MET A 179 -12.43 -1.86 18.35
N LEU A 180 -13.50 -2.20 19.08
CA LEU A 180 -14.81 -2.50 18.50
C LEU A 180 -15.86 -1.56 19.08
N ASP A 181 -16.50 -0.76 18.22
CA ASP A 181 -17.69 0.02 18.54
C ASP A 181 -18.91 -0.91 18.61
N CYS A 182 -19.43 -1.13 19.83
CA CYS A 182 -20.65 -1.89 20.07
C CYS A 182 -21.89 -0.99 20.28
N CYS A 183 -21.72 0.32 20.18
CA CYS A 183 -22.75 1.32 20.44
C CYS A 183 -23.57 1.60 19.19
N ARG A 184 -22.92 1.85 18.06
CA ARG A 184 -23.61 2.17 16.81
C ARG A 184 -24.35 0.95 16.27
N HIS A 185 -23.68 -0.20 16.27
CA HIS A 185 -24.32 -1.52 16.16
C HIS A 185 -23.87 -2.46 17.28
N PHE A 186 -24.81 -3.21 17.85
CA PHE A 186 -24.58 -4.16 18.93
C PHE A 186 -24.12 -5.51 18.37
N PHE A 187 -23.08 -6.08 18.98
CA PHE A 187 -22.59 -7.42 18.68
C PHE A 187 -22.78 -8.34 19.88
N THR A 188 -23.18 -9.57 19.63
CA THR A 188 -23.41 -10.58 20.67
C THR A 188 -22.11 -10.95 21.41
N VAL A 189 -22.24 -11.59 22.57
CA VAL A 189 -21.09 -12.11 23.34
C VAL A 189 -20.18 -13.02 22.49
N GLU A 190 -20.77 -13.88 21.66
CA GLU A 190 -20.01 -14.79 20.80
C GLU A 190 -19.29 -14.06 19.65
N GLU A 191 -19.89 -13.01 19.09
CA GLU A 191 -19.24 -12.15 18.10
C GLU A 191 -18.09 -11.35 18.72
N VAL A 192 -18.24 -10.82 19.93
CA VAL A 192 -17.15 -10.16 20.67
C VAL A 192 -16.01 -11.14 20.98
N LYS A 193 -16.32 -12.38 21.38
CA LYS A 193 -15.30 -13.45 21.53
C LYS A 193 -14.62 -13.78 20.21
N SER A 194 -15.36 -13.75 19.10
CA SER A 194 -14.79 -13.96 17.76
C SER A 194 -13.86 -12.81 17.34
N PHE A 195 -14.15 -11.56 17.73
CA PHE A 195 -13.25 -10.43 17.55
C PHE A 195 -11.95 -10.61 18.35
N ILE A 196 -12.05 -11.07 19.60
CA ILE A 196 -10.90 -11.41 20.45
C ILE A 196 -10.07 -12.54 19.82
N ASP A 197 -10.70 -13.55 19.22
CA ASP A 197 -10.00 -14.61 18.49
C ASP A 197 -9.23 -14.03 17.28
N VAL A 198 -9.83 -13.10 16.51
CA VAL A 198 -9.13 -12.39 15.42
C VAL A 198 -7.91 -11.62 15.94
N MET A 199 -8.05 -10.87 17.03
CA MET A 199 -6.93 -10.17 17.67
C MET A 199 -5.80 -11.12 18.11
N PHE A 200 -6.18 -12.27 18.67
CA PHE A 200 -5.25 -13.27 19.16
C PHE A 200 -4.38 -13.86 18.04
N LEU A 201 -4.97 -14.13 16.87
CA LEU A 201 -4.25 -14.56 15.66
C LEU A 201 -3.17 -13.54 15.23
N HIS A 202 -3.41 -12.27 15.49
CA HIS A 202 -2.55 -11.13 15.14
C HIS A 202 -1.60 -10.71 16.28
N LYS A 203 -1.46 -11.52 17.35
CA LYS A 203 -0.64 -11.21 18.53
C LYS A 203 -0.94 -9.84 19.19
N LEU A 204 -2.18 -9.37 19.06
CA LEU A 204 -2.65 -8.17 19.76
C LEU A 204 -3.02 -8.52 21.20
N ASN A 205 -2.84 -7.58 22.13
CA ASN A 205 -2.98 -7.83 23.57
C ASN A 205 -3.93 -6.86 24.28
N THR A 206 -4.49 -5.86 23.59
CA THR A 206 -5.43 -4.91 24.18
C THR A 206 -6.71 -4.77 23.38
N PHE A 207 -7.84 -5.16 23.96
CA PHE A 207 -9.16 -4.94 23.36
C PHE A 207 -9.77 -3.66 23.93
N HIS A 208 -9.87 -2.62 23.10
CA HIS A 208 -10.60 -1.40 23.45
C HIS A 208 -12.10 -1.62 23.16
N TRP A 209 -12.91 -1.71 24.21
CA TRP A 209 -14.35 -1.97 24.07
C TRP A 209 -15.15 -0.69 24.26
N HIS A 210 -15.61 -0.12 23.13
CA HIS A 210 -16.42 1.09 23.11
C HIS A 210 -17.89 0.74 23.43
N LEU A 211 -18.34 1.10 24.63
CA LEU A 211 -19.56 0.57 25.28
C LEU A 211 -20.69 1.58 25.47
N THR A 212 -20.43 2.88 25.28
CA THR A 212 -21.46 3.92 25.39
C THR A 212 -21.31 4.99 24.31
N ASP A 213 -22.41 5.38 23.66
CA ASP A 213 -22.47 6.52 22.73
C ASP A 213 -23.90 7.11 22.67
N ASP A 214 -24.12 8.11 21.81
CA ASP A 214 -25.43 8.73 21.55
C ASP A 214 -26.50 7.72 21.13
N GLN A 215 -26.13 6.73 20.31
CA GLN A 215 -27.05 5.74 19.71
C GLN A 215 -27.25 4.49 20.56
N GLY A 216 -26.57 4.38 21.71
CA GLY A 216 -26.79 3.27 22.63
C GLY A 216 -25.85 3.17 23.82
N TRP A 217 -26.39 2.68 24.92
CA TRP A 217 -25.66 2.30 26.13
C TRP A 217 -25.64 0.78 26.28
N ARG A 218 -24.44 0.18 26.35
CA ARG A 218 -24.26 -1.28 26.19
C ARG A 218 -23.86 -2.02 27.46
N ILE A 219 -23.62 -1.35 28.57
CA ILE A 219 -23.14 -1.96 29.81
C ILE A 219 -24.17 -1.88 30.94
N GLU A 220 -24.47 -2.99 31.59
CA GLU A 220 -25.32 -2.97 32.78
C GLU A 220 -24.63 -2.28 33.97
N ILE A 221 -25.24 -1.19 34.44
CA ILE A 221 -24.88 -0.52 35.69
C ILE A 221 -26.05 -0.73 36.66
N ARG A 222 -25.83 -1.53 37.71
CA ARG A 222 -26.90 -1.97 38.61
C ARG A 222 -27.52 -0.80 39.37
N LYS A 223 -26.71 0.21 39.71
CA LYS A 223 -27.18 1.44 40.36
C LYS A 223 -28.04 2.31 39.43
N TYR A 224 -27.87 2.20 38.12
CA TYR A 224 -28.57 3.01 37.11
C TYR A 224 -29.25 2.12 36.05
N PRO A 225 -30.29 1.35 36.43
CA PRO A 225 -30.89 0.34 35.55
C PRO A 225 -31.57 0.92 34.29
N LEU A 226 -31.94 2.21 34.29
CA LEU A 226 -32.55 2.83 33.10
C LEU A 226 -31.55 2.99 31.95
N LEU A 227 -30.23 2.97 32.22
CA LEU A 227 -29.21 3.02 31.17
C LEU A 227 -29.37 1.87 30.18
N THR A 228 -29.72 0.67 30.65
CA THR A 228 -29.99 -0.47 29.77
C THR A 228 -31.47 -0.67 29.47
N GLN A 229 -32.40 -0.33 30.37
CA GLN A 229 -33.84 -0.45 30.09
C GLN A 229 -34.33 0.55 29.03
N ILE A 230 -33.71 1.74 28.95
CA ILE A 230 -34.04 2.80 27.98
C ILE A 230 -32.85 3.02 27.04
N GLY A 231 -31.68 3.36 27.59
CA GLY A 231 -30.52 3.80 26.81
C GLY A 231 -29.95 2.75 25.85
N SER A 232 -30.28 1.47 26.00
CA SER A 232 -29.83 0.42 25.08
C SER A 232 -30.67 0.31 23.80
N MET A 233 -31.83 0.97 23.72
CA MET A 233 -32.78 0.83 22.62
C MET A 233 -33.01 2.16 21.90
N ARG A 234 -32.76 2.20 20.59
CA ARG A 234 -33.20 3.28 19.70
C ARG A 234 -34.42 2.85 18.90
N LYS A 235 -35.24 3.81 18.48
CA LYS A 235 -36.52 3.54 17.80
C LYS A 235 -36.37 3.08 16.33
N GLU A 236 -35.32 3.52 15.66
CA GLU A 236 -35.01 3.24 14.24
C GLU A 236 -33.56 3.63 13.94
N THR A 237 -33.07 3.23 12.77
CA THR A 237 -31.71 3.54 12.28
C THR A 237 -31.78 4.26 10.94
N LEU A 238 -30.95 5.30 10.77
CA LEU A 238 -30.79 5.99 9.49
C LEU A 238 -30.25 5.04 8.41
N ILE A 239 -30.89 5.03 7.23
CA ILE A 239 -30.42 4.29 6.05
C ILE A 239 -29.51 5.20 5.22
N GLY A 240 -28.29 4.76 4.93
CA GLY A 240 -27.36 5.52 4.08
C GLY A 240 -26.71 6.71 4.80
N HIS A 241 -25.99 7.55 4.05
CA HIS A 241 -25.22 8.65 4.63
C HIS A 241 -26.11 9.80 5.12
N ILE A 242 -25.87 10.30 6.34
CA ILE A 242 -26.63 11.40 6.95
C ILE A 242 -26.69 12.68 6.09
N GLN A 243 -25.65 12.94 5.29
CA GLN A 243 -25.63 14.10 4.41
C GLN A 243 -26.50 13.93 3.15
N LYS A 244 -26.89 12.69 2.82
CA LYS A 244 -27.56 12.33 1.55
C LYS A 244 -28.93 11.69 1.76
N SER A 245 -29.19 11.13 2.94
CA SER A 245 -30.41 10.38 3.23
C SER A 245 -31.21 11.03 4.35
N LYS A 246 -32.53 10.88 4.25
CA LYS A 246 -33.51 11.18 5.30
C LYS A 246 -34.39 9.97 5.63
N GLU A 247 -34.02 8.81 5.10
CA GLU A 247 -34.80 7.57 5.24
C GLU A 247 -34.32 6.77 6.44
N TYR A 248 -35.26 6.13 7.13
CA TYR A 248 -35.01 5.30 8.31
C TYR A 248 -35.61 3.92 8.10
N ASP A 249 -35.04 2.91 8.75
CA ASP A 249 -35.50 1.51 8.67
C ASP A 249 -36.80 1.22 9.45
N GLY A 250 -37.26 2.17 10.27
CA GLY A 250 -38.44 2.04 11.12
C GLY A 250 -38.37 0.89 12.14
N THR A 251 -37.17 0.35 12.41
CA THR A 251 -36.98 -0.88 13.19
C THR A 251 -36.31 -0.57 14.53
N PRO A 252 -36.98 -0.82 15.68
CA PRO A 252 -36.34 -0.69 16.98
C PRO A 252 -35.10 -1.57 17.08
N TYR A 253 -33.99 -1.00 17.51
CA TYR A 253 -32.68 -1.66 17.52
C TYR A 253 -31.96 -1.44 18.85
N GLY A 254 -31.30 -2.49 19.36
CA GLY A 254 -30.53 -2.38 20.59
C GLY A 254 -30.01 -3.70 21.13
N GLY A 255 -29.65 -3.67 22.41
CA GLY A 255 -28.95 -4.74 23.12
C GLY A 255 -27.93 -4.19 24.11
N TYR A 256 -27.61 -4.98 25.14
CA TYR A 256 -26.60 -4.65 26.13
C TYR A 256 -26.00 -5.93 26.72
N TYR A 257 -24.85 -5.78 27.37
CA TYR A 257 -24.16 -6.84 28.11
C TYR A 257 -24.49 -6.72 29.59
N THR A 258 -24.96 -7.82 30.17
CA THR A 258 -25.04 -7.96 31.63
C THR A 258 -23.64 -8.01 32.22
N GLN A 259 -23.52 -7.70 33.51
CA GLN A 259 -22.23 -7.81 34.19
C GLN A 259 -21.65 -9.23 34.16
N ASP A 260 -22.48 -10.26 34.17
CA ASP A 260 -22.02 -11.65 34.10
C ASP A 260 -21.48 -12.01 32.72
N GLN A 261 -22.13 -11.54 31.65
CA GLN A 261 -21.60 -11.65 30.29
C GLN A 261 -20.28 -10.89 30.12
N ILE A 262 -20.14 -9.72 30.76
CA ILE A 262 -18.87 -8.98 30.75
C ILE A 262 -17.78 -9.79 31.46
N ARG A 263 -18.05 -10.34 32.64
CA ARG A 263 -17.09 -11.20 33.37
C ARG A 263 -16.68 -12.41 32.52
N GLU A 264 -17.62 -13.00 31.79
CA GLU A 264 -17.35 -14.09 30.84
C GLU A 264 -16.40 -13.67 29.72
N VAL A 265 -16.65 -12.52 29.07
CA VAL A 265 -15.79 -11.99 28.00
C VAL A 265 -14.41 -11.61 28.53
N VAL A 266 -14.33 -10.98 29.71
CA VAL A 266 -13.06 -10.65 30.38
C VAL A 266 -12.24 -11.91 30.65
N ALA A 267 -12.87 -12.98 31.17
CA ALA A 267 -12.19 -14.25 31.38
C ALA A 267 -11.72 -14.89 30.06
N TYR A 268 -12.52 -14.81 29.00
CA TYR A 268 -12.18 -15.33 27.67
C TYR A 268 -10.97 -14.59 27.05
N ALA A 269 -10.94 -13.26 27.18
CA ALA A 269 -9.83 -12.42 26.73
C ALA A 269 -8.55 -12.68 27.53
N ALA A 270 -8.64 -12.72 28.87
CA ALA A 270 -7.51 -13.00 29.75
C ALA A 270 -6.90 -14.37 29.47
N ALA A 271 -7.75 -15.38 29.19
CA ALA A 271 -7.31 -16.71 28.80
C ALA A 271 -6.48 -16.71 27.51
N ARG A 272 -6.55 -15.67 26.67
CA ARG A 272 -5.78 -15.44 25.43
C ARG A 272 -4.67 -14.38 25.58
N GLY A 273 -4.44 -13.87 26.79
CA GLY A 273 -3.45 -12.81 27.03
C GLY A 273 -3.89 -11.44 26.55
N ILE A 274 -5.20 -11.21 26.39
CA ILE A 274 -5.77 -9.94 25.97
C ILE A 274 -6.39 -9.24 27.17
N THR A 275 -5.97 -8.00 27.43
CA THR A 275 -6.56 -7.12 28.43
C THR A 275 -7.66 -6.29 27.79
N ILE A 276 -8.80 -6.12 28.46
CA ILE A 276 -9.89 -5.27 27.99
C ILE A 276 -9.77 -3.89 28.62
N VAL A 277 -9.81 -2.85 27.79
CA VAL A 277 -9.96 -1.44 28.19
C VAL A 277 -11.39 -1.03 27.87
N PRO A 278 -12.27 -0.89 28.89
CA PRO A 278 -13.63 -0.42 28.68
C PRO A 278 -13.65 1.10 28.44
N GLU A 279 -14.56 1.55 27.58
CA GLU A 279 -14.81 2.99 27.38
C GLU A 279 -16.19 3.41 27.86
N ILE A 280 -16.21 4.43 28.72
CA ILE A 280 -17.42 5.16 29.10
C ILE A 280 -17.23 6.61 28.64
N GLU A 281 -17.94 6.97 27.58
CA GLU A 281 -17.87 8.27 26.93
C GLU A 281 -18.33 9.40 27.84
N MET A 282 -17.51 10.46 27.93
CA MET A 282 -17.84 11.70 28.60
C MET A 282 -16.97 12.88 28.13
N PRO A 283 -17.48 14.13 28.15
CA PRO A 283 -18.86 14.53 28.38
C PRO A 283 -19.73 14.56 27.11
N GLY A 284 -19.11 14.33 25.94
CA GLY A 284 -19.78 14.10 24.66
C GLY A 284 -20.46 12.73 24.60
N HIS A 285 -21.03 12.38 23.44
CA HIS A 285 -21.50 11.01 23.15
C HIS A 285 -22.41 10.40 24.23
N ALA A 286 -23.22 11.23 24.89
CA ALA A 286 -23.95 10.87 26.10
C ALA A 286 -25.46 10.75 25.91
N GLN A 287 -25.98 10.92 24.69
CA GLN A 287 -27.43 11.07 24.49
C GLN A 287 -28.24 9.84 24.94
N ALA A 288 -27.68 8.63 24.88
CA ALA A 288 -28.32 7.44 25.45
C ALA A 288 -28.47 7.51 26.97
N ALA A 289 -27.44 7.99 27.68
CA ALA A 289 -27.50 8.22 29.12
C ALA A 289 -28.49 9.36 29.48
N LEU A 290 -28.52 10.42 28.66
CA LEU A 290 -29.49 11.52 28.83
C LEU A 290 -30.93 11.08 28.58
N ALA A 291 -31.19 10.16 27.65
CA ALA A 291 -32.52 9.58 27.45
C ALA A 291 -32.99 8.78 28.67
N ALA A 292 -32.08 8.02 29.30
CA ALA A 292 -32.34 7.25 30.50
C ALA A 292 -32.50 8.12 31.76
N TYR A 293 -31.64 9.13 31.92
CA TYR A 293 -31.61 10.04 33.07
C TYR A 293 -31.55 11.50 32.61
N PRO A 294 -32.69 12.08 32.20
CA PRO A 294 -32.71 13.40 31.54
C PRO A 294 -32.18 14.56 32.38
N HIS A 295 -32.29 14.47 33.70
CA HIS A 295 -31.81 15.49 34.64
C HIS A 295 -30.28 15.68 34.60
N LEU A 296 -29.52 14.77 33.99
CA LEU A 296 -28.07 14.89 33.78
C LEU A 296 -27.72 15.89 32.67
N GLY A 297 -28.64 16.19 31.75
CA GLY A 297 -28.41 17.09 30.62
C GLY A 297 -28.75 18.55 30.92
N CYS A 298 -28.23 19.48 30.11
CA CYS A 298 -28.48 20.92 30.28
C CYS A 298 -29.97 21.30 30.15
N ARG A 299 -30.74 20.56 29.35
CA ARG A 299 -32.18 20.76 29.16
C ARG A 299 -33.02 20.11 30.26
N GLY A 300 -32.52 19.04 30.88
CA GLY A 300 -33.17 18.34 31.99
C GLY A 300 -34.26 17.33 31.59
N GLU A 301 -34.82 17.40 30.39
CA GLU A 301 -35.89 16.50 29.90
C GLU A 301 -35.89 16.34 28.36
N GLY A 302 -36.75 15.46 27.83
CA GLY A 302 -37.06 15.34 26.40
C GLY A 302 -35.98 14.71 25.51
N TYR A 303 -34.98 14.04 26.09
CA TYR A 303 -33.94 13.33 25.34
C TYR A 303 -34.46 11.99 24.82
N GLU A 304 -34.07 11.62 23.61
CA GLU A 304 -34.28 10.29 23.02
C GLU A 304 -32.93 9.70 22.64
N VAL A 305 -32.81 8.36 22.68
CA VAL A 305 -31.62 7.67 22.14
C VAL A 305 -31.54 7.99 20.64
N ARG A 306 -30.36 8.39 20.20
CA ARG A 306 -30.18 8.96 18.86
C ARG A 306 -30.34 7.91 17.76
N THR A 307 -30.96 8.29 16.65
CA THR A 307 -31.21 7.43 15.48
C THR A 307 -30.32 7.76 14.27
N THR A 308 -29.42 8.74 14.44
CA THR A 308 -28.55 9.29 13.38
C THR A 308 -27.09 9.34 13.84
N TRP A 309 -26.19 9.42 12.87
CA TRP A 309 -24.73 9.45 13.06
C TRP A 309 -24.16 10.86 13.27
N GLY A 310 -22.89 10.94 13.66
CA GLY A 310 -22.12 12.18 13.79
C GLY A 310 -22.26 12.87 15.15
N ILE A 311 -21.76 14.10 15.26
CA ILE A 311 -21.55 14.76 16.56
C ILE A 311 -22.85 15.34 17.13
N SER A 312 -23.19 14.98 18.37
CA SER A 312 -24.35 15.54 19.10
C SER A 312 -23.99 16.87 19.78
N LYS A 313 -24.98 17.76 19.86
CA LYS A 313 -24.91 18.94 20.74
C LYS A 313 -25.40 18.63 22.16
N GLU A 314 -26.13 17.52 22.32
CA GLU A 314 -26.69 17.09 23.59
C GLU A 314 -25.62 16.38 24.42
N VAL A 315 -24.94 17.18 25.24
CA VAL A 315 -23.87 16.76 26.16
C VAL A 315 -24.34 16.82 27.62
N VAL A 316 -23.64 16.14 28.53
CA VAL A 316 -23.94 16.21 29.97
C VAL A 316 -23.74 17.63 30.53
N CYS A 317 -24.46 17.98 31.59
CA CYS A 317 -24.42 19.30 32.21
C CYS A 317 -23.25 19.43 33.20
N LEU A 318 -22.15 20.07 32.79
CA LEU A 318 -20.94 20.20 33.63
C LEU A 318 -21.10 21.10 34.87
N GLY A 319 -22.18 21.89 34.94
CA GLY A 319 -22.55 22.66 36.13
C GLY A 319 -23.51 21.92 37.08
N ASN A 320 -23.77 20.64 36.86
CA ASN A 320 -24.66 19.83 37.67
C ASN A 320 -23.87 18.79 38.47
N ASP A 321 -23.87 18.88 39.80
CA ASP A 321 -23.09 17.95 40.64
C ASP A 321 -23.53 16.49 40.50
N ALA A 322 -24.81 16.24 40.18
CA ALA A 322 -25.33 14.91 39.91
C ALA A 322 -24.63 14.19 38.75
N VAL A 323 -24.03 14.93 37.80
CA VAL A 323 -23.22 14.35 36.70
C VAL A 323 -21.92 13.75 37.23
N TYR A 324 -21.29 14.41 38.20
CA TYR A 324 -20.04 13.91 38.80
C TYR A 324 -20.32 12.70 39.69
N ASP A 325 -21.42 12.71 40.45
CA ASP A 325 -21.88 11.54 41.21
C ASP A 325 -22.17 10.36 40.28
N PHE A 326 -22.93 10.60 39.22
CA PHE A 326 -23.26 9.60 38.22
C PHE A 326 -22.03 8.92 37.63
N PHE A 327 -21.05 9.69 37.13
CA PHE A 327 -19.86 9.10 36.55
C PHE A 327 -18.99 8.38 37.58
N ARG A 328 -18.85 8.89 38.80
CA ARG A 328 -18.12 8.17 39.87
C ARG A 328 -18.74 6.80 40.15
N ASP A 329 -20.06 6.78 40.26
CA ASP A 329 -20.83 5.57 40.54
C ASP A 329 -20.75 4.56 39.37
N VAL A 330 -20.86 5.02 38.13
CA VAL A 330 -20.68 4.18 36.93
C VAL A 330 -19.25 3.62 36.88
N LEU A 331 -18.24 4.48 37.06
CA LEU A 331 -16.83 4.10 37.00
C LEU A 331 -16.43 3.16 38.14
N ASP A 332 -17.10 3.21 39.29
CA ASP A 332 -16.91 2.25 40.38
C ASP A 332 -17.33 0.84 39.96
N GLU A 333 -18.51 0.67 39.36
CA GLU A 333 -18.96 -0.64 38.85
C GLU A 333 -18.08 -1.10 37.68
N VAL A 334 -17.68 -0.20 36.77
CA VAL A 334 -16.77 -0.53 35.65
C VAL A 334 -15.40 -0.98 36.17
N ALA A 335 -14.81 -0.28 37.15
CA ALA A 335 -13.51 -0.64 37.71
C ALA A 335 -13.51 -2.02 38.40
N GLU A 336 -14.67 -2.46 38.93
CA GLU A 336 -14.85 -3.80 39.50
C GLU A 336 -14.92 -4.89 38.41
N LEU A 337 -15.60 -4.61 37.29
CA LEU A 337 -15.80 -5.58 36.21
C LEU A 337 -14.52 -5.83 35.39
N PHE A 338 -13.70 -4.80 35.22
CA PHE A 338 -12.53 -4.84 34.36
C PHE A 338 -11.23 -4.81 35.19
N PRO A 339 -10.47 -5.92 35.27
CA PRO A 339 -9.28 -6.00 36.11
C PRO A 339 -8.10 -5.18 35.58
N GLY A 340 -8.09 -4.82 34.29
CA GLY A 340 -7.04 -4.02 33.67
C GLY A 340 -6.85 -2.64 34.33
N GLU A 341 -5.63 -2.11 34.25
CA GLU A 341 -5.27 -0.83 34.90
C GLU A 341 -5.86 0.39 34.20
N ILE A 342 -6.28 0.28 32.95
CA ILE A 342 -6.68 1.41 32.10
C ILE A 342 -8.20 1.39 31.89
N ILE A 343 -8.85 2.54 32.06
CA ILE A 343 -10.23 2.80 31.67
C ILE A 343 -10.24 3.99 30.70
N HIS A 344 -10.90 3.83 29.56
CA HIS A 344 -11.07 4.91 28.59
C HIS A 344 -12.27 5.78 29.00
N ILE A 345 -12.10 7.10 29.00
CA ILE A 345 -13.15 8.06 29.39
C ILE A 345 -13.66 8.88 28.21
N GLY A 346 -13.25 8.54 26.99
CA GLY A 346 -13.60 9.28 25.78
C GLY A 346 -12.96 10.66 25.76
N GLY A 347 -13.79 11.69 25.66
CA GLY A 347 -13.40 13.11 25.72
C GLY A 347 -13.36 13.80 24.36
N ASP A 348 -13.71 13.09 23.30
CA ASP A 348 -13.79 13.59 21.94
C ASP A 348 -15.09 14.36 21.67
N GLU A 349 -15.03 15.18 20.62
CA GLU A 349 -16.15 15.84 19.94
C GLU A 349 -17.19 16.60 20.80
N ALA A 350 -16.90 16.87 22.07
CA ALA A 350 -17.81 17.56 22.99
C ALA A 350 -18.08 19.02 22.57
N LYS A 351 -19.31 19.28 22.11
CA LYS A 351 -19.75 20.63 21.69
C LYS A 351 -20.15 21.49 22.88
N ALA A 352 -19.53 22.67 22.99
CA ALA A 352 -19.82 23.63 24.06
C ALA A 352 -21.14 24.42 23.87
N ASP A 353 -21.86 24.22 22.77
CA ASP A 353 -23.08 24.95 22.39
C ASP A 353 -24.10 25.05 23.54
N ASN A 354 -24.36 23.93 24.22
CA ASN A 354 -25.32 23.84 25.31
C ASN A 354 -24.76 24.39 26.63
N TRP A 355 -23.46 24.25 26.90
CA TRP A 355 -22.83 24.80 28.11
C TRP A 355 -22.82 26.33 28.13
N LYS A 356 -22.66 26.96 26.97
CA LYS A 356 -22.74 28.42 26.80
C LYS A 356 -24.10 29.00 27.21
N GLN A 357 -25.16 28.24 26.96
CA GLN A 357 -26.54 28.68 27.22
C GLN A 357 -27.06 28.18 28.57
N CYS A 358 -26.38 27.22 29.21
CA CYS A 358 -26.84 26.60 30.45
C CYS A 358 -26.50 27.46 31.68
N PRO A 359 -27.49 27.95 32.45
CA PRO A 359 -27.24 28.77 33.64
C PRO A 359 -26.37 28.08 34.70
N LYS A 360 -26.53 26.75 34.87
CA LYS A 360 -25.72 25.95 35.80
C LYS A 360 -24.25 25.90 35.37
N CYS A 361 -23.98 25.65 34.09
CA CYS A 361 -22.62 25.60 33.57
C CYS A 361 -21.95 26.97 33.66
N GLN A 362 -22.66 28.04 33.31
CA GLN A 362 -22.15 29.41 33.43
C GLN A 362 -21.92 29.83 34.89
N ALA A 363 -22.74 29.34 35.83
CA ALA A 363 -22.50 29.55 37.26
C ALA A 363 -21.23 28.82 37.73
N ARG A 364 -21.05 27.54 37.36
CA ARG A 364 -19.86 26.75 37.70
C ARG A 364 -18.57 27.33 37.08
N LEU A 365 -18.65 27.87 35.86
CA LEU A 365 -17.54 28.57 35.21
C LEU A 365 -17.08 29.79 36.03
N ARG A 366 -18.02 30.60 36.52
CA ARG A 366 -17.73 31.74 37.41
C ARG A 366 -17.22 31.30 38.78
N GLU A 367 -17.83 30.27 39.36
CA GLU A 367 -17.43 29.71 40.67
C GLU A 367 -15.98 29.22 40.68
N LEU A 368 -15.57 28.54 39.61
CA LEU A 368 -14.22 27.98 39.47
C LEU A 368 -13.20 28.97 38.87
N GLY A 369 -13.64 30.18 38.49
CA GLY A 369 -12.77 31.18 37.85
C GLY A 369 -12.17 30.73 36.52
N LEU A 370 -12.91 29.94 35.73
CA LEU A 370 -12.46 29.43 34.43
C LEU A 370 -12.79 30.41 33.30
N GLU A 371 -11.99 30.42 32.24
CA GLU A 371 -12.12 31.36 31.12
C GLU A 371 -13.00 30.82 29.98
N SER A 372 -13.21 29.50 29.91
CA SER A 372 -13.98 28.86 28.84
C SER A 372 -14.69 27.58 29.26
N GLU A 373 -15.74 27.19 28.54
CA GLU A 373 -16.44 25.93 28.79
C GLU A 373 -15.59 24.69 28.49
N ARG A 374 -14.55 24.82 27.65
CA ARG A 374 -13.57 23.73 27.44
C ARG A 374 -12.80 23.40 28.72
N GLN A 375 -12.52 24.40 29.56
CA GLN A 375 -11.89 24.15 30.85
C GLN A 375 -12.86 23.49 31.84
N LEU A 376 -14.19 23.62 31.68
CA LEU A 376 -15.14 22.81 32.45
C LEU A 376 -15.03 21.33 32.08
N GLN A 377 -14.84 20.99 30.80
CA GLN A 377 -14.56 19.61 30.40
C GLN A 377 -13.28 19.10 31.09
N GLY A 378 -12.24 19.94 31.16
CA GLY A 378 -11.00 19.61 31.85
C GLY A 378 -11.20 19.35 33.33
N HIS A 379 -12.06 20.15 33.96
CA HIS A 379 -12.45 19.95 35.35
C HIS A 379 -13.13 18.60 35.57
N LEU A 380 -14.04 18.18 34.69
CA LEU A 380 -14.64 16.83 34.74
C LEU A 380 -13.57 15.74 34.60
N VAL A 381 -12.73 15.83 33.56
CA VAL A 381 -11.65 14.87 33.30
C VAL A 381 -10.74 14.73 34.51
N ALA A 382 -10.28 15.84 35.08
CA ALA A 382 -9.42 15.84 36.26
C ALA A 382 -10.09 15.18 37.48
N LYS A 383 -11.40 15.39 37.67
CA LYS A 383 -12.17 14.76 38.74
C LYS A 383 -12.36 13.26 38.55
N MET A 384 -12.60 12.82 37.32
CA MET A 384 -12.74 11.39 37.02
C MET A 384 -11.38 10.69 37.08
N GLU A 385 -10.31 11.36 36.68
CA GLU A 385 -8.96 10.87 36.85
C GLU A 385 -8.59 10.68 38.32
N GLU A 386 -8.84 11.70 39.17
CA GLU A 386 -8.60 11.64 40.61
C GLU A 386 -9.36 10.44 41.23
N HIS A 387 -10.62 10.26 40.84
CA HIS A 387 -11.47 9.16 41.30
C HIS A 387 -10.92 7.80 40.88
N LEU A 388 -10.61 7.60 39.60
CA LEU A 388 -10.08 6.35 39.07
C LEU A 388 -8.70 6.01 39.64
N ARG A 389 -7.84 7.01 39.83
CA ARG A 389 -6.54 6.85 40.49
C ARG A 389 -6.69 6.36 41.93
N SER A 390 -7.71 6.83 42.66
CA SER A 390 -8.00 6.34 44.02
C SER A 390 -8.40 4.86 44.06
N ARG A 391 -8.80 4.29 42.91
CA ARG A 391 -9.12 2.86 42.72
C ARG A 391 -8.00 2.07 42.03
N GLY A 392 -6.81 2.65 41.91
CA GLY A 392 -5.66 2.01 41.28
C GLY A 392 -5.77 1.91 39.76
N LYS A 393 -6.58 2.76 39.13
CA LYS A 393 -6.77 2.83 37.67
C LYS A 393 -6.10 4.07 37.09
N ARG A 394 -5.75 4.01 35.81
CA ARG A 394 -5.27 5.12 34.97
C ARG A 394 -6.30 5.44 33.90
N ILE A 395 -6.40 6.71 33.52
CA ILE A 395 -7.29 7.11 32.42
C ILE A 395 -6.57 7.01 31.07
N LEU A 396 -7.34 6.68 30.05
CA LEU A 396 -7.03 6.90 28.64
C LEU A 396 -8.14 7.78 28.05
N GLY A 397 -7.79 8.72 27.18
CA GLY A 397 -8.80 9.54 26.50
C GLY A 397 -8.30 10.05 25.16
N TRP A 398 -9.23 10.39 24.28
CA TRP A 398 -8.96 10.93 22.94
C TRP A 398 -8.21 12.26 23.01
N ASP A 399 -7.36 12.57 22.02
CA ASP A 399 -6.43 13.70 22.06
C ASP A 399 -7.05 15.08 22.35
N GLU A 400 -8.36 15.26 22.19
CA GLU A 400 -9.13 16.39 22.71
C GLU A 400 -8.90 16.70 24.18
N ILE A 401 -8.68 15.70 25.04
CA ILE A 401 -8.48 15.91 26.48
C ILE A 401 -7.30 16.85 26.76
N LEU A 402 -6.29 16.88 25.88
CA LEU A 402 -5.15 17.81 25.96
C LEU A 402 -5.59 19.27 26.00
N THR A 403 -6.65 19.61 25.27
CA THR A 403 -7.16 21.00 25.19
C THR A 403 -7.94 21.42 26.43
N ALA A 404 -8.34 20.45 27.24
CA ALA A 404 -9.10 20.64 28.46
C ALA A 404 -8.19 20.82 29.69
N GLY A 405 -6.91 20.41 29.60
CA GLY A 405 -5.94 20.42 30.68
C GLY A 405 -5.85 19.04 31.33
N VAL A 406 -4.91 18.22 30.86
CA VAL A 406 -4.64 16.88 31.42
C VAL A 406 -3.55 16.95 32.49
N THR A 407 -3.62 16.06 33.47
CA THR A 407 -2.49 15.81 34.35
C THR A 407 -1.47 14.92 33.65
N SER A 408 -0.22 14.90 34.15
CA SER A 408 0.84 14.05 33.61
C SER A 408 0.61 12.54 33.78
N GLY A 409 -0.42 12.13 34.54
CA GLY A 409 -0.77 10.72 34.75
C GLY A 409 -1.71 10.14 33.68
N ALA A 410 -2.31 10.99 32.85
CA ALA A 410 -3.25 10.60 31.82
C ALA A 410 -2.53 9.97 30.62
N ILE A 411 -3.16 8.96 30.01
CA ILE A 411 -2.73 8.41 28.72
C ILE A 411 -3.57 9.06 27.63
N VAL A 412 -2.95 9.44 26.52
CA VAL A 412 -3.61 10.11 25.40
C VAL A 412 -3.67 9.20 24.18
N MET A 413 -4.86 9.02 23.61
CA MET A 413 -5.06 8.33 22.33
C MET A 413 -5.10 9.34 21.17
N SER A 414 -4.09 9.32 20.30
CA SER A 414 -3.99 10.26 19.16
C SER A 414 -4.70 9.72 17.94
N TRP A 415 -5.80 10.34 17.55
CA TRP A 415 -6.63 9.87 16.44
C TRP A 415 -6.69 10.83 15.25
N ARG A 416 -6.50 12.14 15.45
CA ARG A 416 -6.56 13.15 14.38
C ARG A 416 -5.20 13.31 13.68
N GLY A 417 -4.65 12.19 13.23
CA GLY A 417 -3.25 12.08 12.83
C GLY A 417 -2.30 11.99 14.04
N PRO A 418 -0.97 12.04 13.82
CA PRO A 418 0.03 11.84 14.88
C PRO A 418 0.28 13.09 15.75
N ALA A 419 -0.14 14.27 15.31
CA ALA A 419 0.22 15.55 15.95
C ALA A 419 -0.24 15.67 17.41
N GLY A 420 -1.42 15.14 17.74
CA GLY A 420 -1.94 15.11 19.11
C GLY A 420 -1.03 14.30 20.04
N GLY A 421 -0.61 13.12 19.58
CA GLY A 421 0.31 12.23 20.28
C GLY A 421 1.70 12.82 20.46
N ILE A 422 2.27 13.45 19.42
CA ILE A 422 3.56 14.15 19.51
C ILE A 422 3.50 15.23 20.61
N LYS A 423 2.42 16.02 20.62
CA LYS A 423 2.19 17.04 21.65
C LYS A 423 2.06 16.41 23.05
N ALA A 424 1.25 15.37 23.22
CA ALA A 424 1.09 14.68 24.50
C ALA A 424 2.41 14.12 25.05
N ALA A 425 3.20 13.46 24.20
CA ALA A 425 4.49 12.87 24.55
C ALA A 425 5.50 13.95 24.98
N SER A 426 5.57 15.08 24.25
CA SER A 426 6.43 16.22 24.66
C SER A 426 6.04 16.85 26.00
N MET A 427 4.78 16.69 26.42
CA MET A 427 4.29 17.09 27.74
C MET A 427 4.53 16.03 28.82
N GLY A 428 5.15 14.89 28.48
CA GLY A 428 5.45 13.78 29.39
C GLY A 428 4.28 12.81 29.63
N ASN A 429 3.23 12.87 28.81
CA ASN A 429 2.11 11.93 28.90
C ASN A 429 2.39 10.70 28.04
N ASP A 430 1.96 9.55 28.50
CA ASP A 430 1.98 8.32 27.71
C ASP A 430 0.96 8.39 26.56
N VAL A 431 1.27 7.76 25.43
CA VAL A 431 0.50 7.88 24.19
C VAL A 431 0.22 6.52 23.58
N VAL A 432 -1.01 6.34 23.11
CA VAL A 432 -1.40 5.30 22.15
C VAL A 432 -1.69 5.96 20.81
N MET A 433 -0.99 5.56 19.75
CA MET A 433 -1.21 6.09 18.40
C MET A 433 -2.32 5.30 17.69
N ALA A 434 -3.40 5.98 17.33
CA ALA A 434 -4.52 5.43 16.58
C ALA A 434 -4.98 6.37 15.44
N PRO A 435 -4.07 6.92 14.61
CA PRO A 435 -4.43 7.96 13.65
C PRO A 435 -5.42 7.46 12.59
N ASN A 436 -6.46 8.24 12.34
CA ASN A 436 -7.46 7.99 11.31
C ASN A 436 -6.89 7.92 9.88
N THR A 437 -5.71 8.49 9.66
CA THR A 437 -4.99 8.40 8.39
C THR A 437 -4.39 7.02 8.12
N SER A 438 -4.33 6.14 9.13
CA SER A 438 -3.67 4.82 9.04
C SER A 438 -4.47 3.66 9.62
N PHE A 439 -5.30 3.90 10.64
CA PHE A 439 -5.88 2.82 11.46
C PHE A 439 -7.37 2.98 11.80
N TYR A 440 -8.12 3.78 11.05
CA TYR A 440 -9.59 3.78 11.10
C TYR A 440 -10.13 2.80 10.05
N LEU A 441 -10.36 1.56 10.49
CA LEU A 441 -10.67 0.43 9.61
C LEU A 441 -12.13 0.41 9.17
N ASP A 442 -12.94 1.36 9.60
CA ASP A 442 -14.29 1.66 9.10
C ASP A 442 -14.27 2.41 7.75
N TYR A 443 -13.11 2.89 7.30
CA TYR A 443 -12.95 3.54 5.99
C TYR A 443 -12.90 2.52 4.85
N TYR A 444 -13.27 2.96 3.64
CA TYR A 444 -13.13 2.16 2.42
C TYR A 444 -11.69 1.67 2.20
N GLN A 445 -11.54 0.55 1.52
CA GLN A 445 -10.26 -0.16 1.35
C GLN A 445 -9.60 0.10 0.00
N THR A 446 -10.32 0.70 -0.94
CA THR A 446 -9.82 1.13 -2.26
C THR A 446 -10.02 2.63 -2.45
N THR A 447 -9.45 3.20 -3.50
CA THR A 447 -9.63 4.61 -3.86
C THR A 447 -10.92 4.87 -4.65
N ASP A 448 -11.47 3.84 -5.29
CA ASP A 448 -12.77 3.87 -5.97
C ASP A 448 -13.69 2.75 -5.46
N PRO A 449 -14.38 2.96 -4.33
CA PRO A 449 -15.22 1.94 -3.71
C PRO A 449 -16.35 1.46 -4.62
N ALA A 450 -16.95 2.36 -5.39
CA ALA A 450 -18.06 2.03 -6.28
C ALA A 450 -17.60 1.12 -7.43
N ALA A 451 -16.47 1.45 -8.06
CA ALA A 451 -15.90 0.61 -9.13
C ALA A 451 -15.40 -0.75 -8.64
N ASN A 452 -15.09 -0.87 -7.34
CA ASN A 452 -14.63 -2.12 -6.71
C ASN A 452 -15.75 -2.89 -5.98
N GLY A 453 -16.99 -2.41 -6.07
CA GLY A 453 -18.15 -3.05 -5.44
C GLY A 453 -18.05 -3.13 -3.92
N GLU A 454 -17.38 -2.16 -3.28
CA GLU A 454 -17.27 -2.14 -1.82
C GLU A 454 -18.62 -1.90 -1.16
N PRO A 455 -18.91 -2.57 -0.03
CA PRO A 455 -20.12 -2.31 0.75
C PRO A 455 -20.07 -0.88 1.32
N LEU A 456 -21.24 -0.30 1.59
CA LEU A 456 -21.36 1.04 2.19
C LEU A 456 -20.48 1.16 3.44
N ALA A 457 -19.56 2.11 3.45
CA ALA A 457 -18.71 2.46 4.58
C ALA A 457 -18.76 3.98 4.80
N ILE A 458 -18.23 4.49 5.92
CA ILE A 458 -18.42 5.91 6.30
C ILE A 458 -17.89 6.91 5.27
N GLY A 459 -16.83 6.54 4.55
CA GLY A 459 -16.05 7.43 3.68
C GLY A 459 -14.57 7.07 3.74
N GLY A 460 -13.73 8.04 3.39
CA GLY A 460 -12.27 7.87 3.40
C GLY A 460 -11.77 6.86 2.36
N SER A 461 -10.46 6.66 2.32
CA SER A 461 -9.82 5.60 1.53
C SER A 461 -8.51 5.22 2.19
N LEU A 462 -8.52 4.02 2.76
CA LEU A 462 -7.45 3.44 3.55
C LEU A 462 -7.06 2.04 3.02
N PRO A 463 -6.40 1.96 1.84
CA PRO A 463 -5.84 0.71 1.34
C PRO A 463 -4.79 0.13 2.28
N MET A 464 -4.54 -1.17 2.13
CA MET A 464 -3.54 -1.92 2.91
C MET A 464 -2.16 -1.24 2.90
N GLU A 465 -1.75 -0.69 1.76
CA GLU A 465 -0.50 0.04 1.60
C GLU A 465 -0.42 1.26 2.51
N LYS A 466 -1.50 2.05 2.63
CA LYS A 466 -1.54 3.21 3.53
C LYS A 466 -1.48 2.79 4.99
N CYS A 467 -2.16 1.70 5.36
CA CYS A 467 -2.09 1.15 6.71
C CYS A 467 -0.66 0.73 7.06
N TYR A 468 0.00 0.04 6.13
CA TYR A 468 1.37 -0.43 6.32
C TYR A 468 2.38 0.71 6.26
N ALA A 469 2.12 1.80 5.54
CA ALA A 469 3.04 2.93 5.38
C ALA A 469 3.30 3.73 6.68
N PHE A 470 2.45 3.62 7.69
CA PHE A 470 2.62 4.36 8.95
C PHE A 470 3.98 4.09 9.63
N GLU A 471 4.65 5.15 10.11
CA GLU A 471 5.86 5.07 10.93
C GLU A 471 5.60 5.70 12.32
N PRO A 472 5.50 4.90 13.39
CA PRO A 472 5.13 5.39 14.73
C PRO A 472 6.04 6.45 15.35
N PHE A 473 7.30 6.51 14.92
CA PHE A 473 8.31 7.41 15.49
C PHE A 473 8.68 8.59 14.58
N GLU A 474 7.95 8.77 13.48
CA GLU A 474 8.17 9.91 12.61
C GLU A 474 7.99 11.22 13.39
N GLN A 475 8.95 12.14 13.28
CA GLN A 475 8.97 13.44 13.97
C GLN A 475 9.08 13.37 15.51
N LEU A 476 9.45 12.21 16.09
CA LEU A 476 9.72 12.07 17.53
C LEU A 476 11.23 12.03 17.84
N ASP A 477 11.63 12.71 18.92
CA ASP A 477 12.96 12.60 19.51
C ASP A 477 13.07 11.42 20.50
N GLU A 478 14.27 11.12 21.01
CA GLU A 478 14.47 9.99 21.93
C GLU A 478 13.64 10.11 23.22
N TYR A 479 13.45 11.32 23.75
CA TYR A 479 12.65 11.53 24.96
C TYR A 479 11.17 11.17 24.71
N THR A 480 10.60 11.69 23.63
CA THR A 480 9.19 11.49 23.28
C THR A 480 8.88 10.07 22.82
N LYS A 481 9.84 9.36 22.20
CA LYS A 481 9.67 7.94 21.84
C LYS A 481 9.37 7.05 23.04
N HIS A 482 9.94 7.34 24.22
CA HIS A 482 9.72 6.56 25.45
C HIS A 482 8.28 6.62 25.97
N HIS A 483 7.52 7.65 25.59
CA HIS A 483 6.12 7.80 25.98
C HIS A 483 5.14 7.10 25.04
N ILE A 484 5.59 6.56 23.91
CA ILE A 484 4.71 5.83 22.99
C ILE A 484 4.53 4.40 23.50
N LEU A 485 3.38 4.11 24.13
CA LEU A 485 3.04 2.78 24.64
C LEU A 485 2.80 1.78 23.51
N GLY A 486 2.26 2.26 22.38
CA GLY A 486 2.03 1.46 21.19
C GLY A 486 0.91 1.96 20.30
N LEU A 487 0.29 1.04 19.57
CA LEU A 487 -0.60 1.33 18.43
C LEU A 487 -1.98 0.71 18.61
N GLN A 488 -2.99 1.31 17.98
CA GLN A 488 -4.33 0.75 17.93
C GLN A 488 -5.06 0.96 16.59
N ALA A 489 -5.79 -0.08 16.15
CA ALA A 489 -6.79 0.00 15.09
C ALA A 489 -8.18 0.25 15.66
N ASN A 490 -8.91 1.21 15.10
CA ASN A 490 -10.28 1.52 15.49
C ASN A 490 -11.27 1.03 14.43
N LEU A 491 -12.37 0.42 14.87
CA LEU A 491 -13.48 0.05 14.01
C LEU A 491 -14.78 0.66 14.56
N TRP A 492 -15.14 1.82 14.01
CA TRP A 492 -16.43 2.45 14.22
C TRP A 492 -17.52 1.76 13.39
N THR A 493 -18.74 1.66 13.92
CA THR A 493 -19.74 0.74 13.35
C THR A 493 -21.02 1.42 12.87
N GLU A 494 -21.02 2.70 12.51
CA GLU A 494 -22.20 3.38 11.93
C GLU A 494 -22.76 2.67 10.71
N TYR A 495 -21.87 2.13 9.87
CA TYR A 495 -22.24 1.43 8.64
C TYR A 495 -21.83 -0.05 8.68
N ILE A 496 -21.51 -0.61 9.85
CA ILE A 496 -21.07 -2.00 10.01
C ILE A 496 -22.07 -2.69 10.94
N ASP A 497 -23.12 -3.24 10.33
CA ASP A 497 -24.31 -3.76 11.00
C ASP A 497 -24.28 -5.27 11.28
N SER A 498 -23.22 -5.95 10.87
CA SER A 498 -23.07 -7.40 10.99
C SER A 498 -21.60 -7.79 11.22
N PHE A 499 -21.39 -8.91 11.93
CA PHE A 499 -20.04 -9.39 12.23
C PHE A 499 -19.28 -9.86 10.98
N ASP A 500 -19.98 -10.36 9.96
CA ASP A 500 -19.37 -10.66 8.66
C ASP A 500 -18.73 -9.40 8.05
N LYS A 501 -19.38 -8.23 8.19
CA LYS A 501 -18.84 -6.94 7.75
C LYS A 501 -17.72 -6.44 8.66
N VAL A 502 -17.76 -6.73 9.97
CA VAL A 502 -16.62 -6.48 10.89
C VAL A 502 -15.38 -7.21 10.38
N GLN A 503 -15.49 -8.50 10.09
CA GLN A 503 -14.36 -9.28 9.55
C GLN A 503 -13.86 -8.70 8.22
N TYR A 504 -14.77 -8.42 7.29
CA TYR A 504 -14.45 -7.83 5.99
C TYR A 504 -13.67 -6.50 6.12
N MET A 505 -14.09 -5.61 7.03
CA MET A 505 -13.48 -4.30 7.20
C MET A 505 -12.13 -4.37 7.93
N LEU A 506 -11.95 -5.31 8.85
CA LEU A 506 -10.68 -5.52 9.56
C LEU A 506 -9.62 -6.20 8.68
N LEU A 507 -10.01 -7.24 7.93
CA LEU A 507 -9.06 -8.16 7.30
C LEU A 507 -8.91 -7.85 5.80
N PRO A 508 -7.67 -7.73 5.27
CA PRO A 508 -6.40 -8.05 5.91
C PRO A 508 -5.71 -6.86 6.63
N ARG A 509 -6.28 -5.66 6.66
CA ARG A 509 -5.62 -4.43 7.16
C ARG A 509 -5.09 -4.51 8.59
N LEU A 510 -5.75 -5.29 9.46
CA LEU A 510 -5.27 -5.54 10.82
C LEU A 510 -3.88 -6.20 10.87
N ALA A 511 -3.50 -6.96 9.85
CA ALA A 511 -2.16 -7.53 9.71
C ALA A 511 -1.07 -6.46 9.58
N ALA A 512 -1.37 -5.30 8.98
CA ALA A 512 -0.41 -4.20 8.89
C ALA A 512 -0.12 -3.60 10.27
N LEU A 513 -1.17 -3.30 11.06
CA LEU A 513 -1.00 -2.82 12.42
C LEU A 513 -0.26 -3.84 13.28
N SER A 514 -0.66 -5.10 13.20
CA SER A 514 -0.03 -6.22 13.89
C SER A 514 1.48 -6.28 13.60
N GLU A 515 1.87 -6.14 12.32
CA GLU A 515 3.29 -6.19 11.94
C GLU A 515 4.08 -4.98 12.46
N ILE A 516 3.54 -3.76 12.35
CA ILE A 516 4.19 -2.54 12.83
C ILE A 516 4.31 -2.55 14.36
N ALA A 517 3.27 -3.05 15.04
CA ALA A 517 3.21 -3.07 16.50
C ALA A 517 4.13 -4.14 17.13
N TRP A 518 4.50 -5.17 16.35
CA TRP A 518 5.29 -6.30 16.82
C TRP A 518 6.74 -6.29 16.32
N SER A 519 6.97 -6.05 15.03
CA SER A 519 8.28 -6.24 14.40
C SER A 519 9.24 -5.09 14.73
N GLU A 520 10.49 -5.42 15.03
CA GLU A 520 11.50 -4.39 15.36
C GLU A 520 11.82 -3.50 14.15
N THR A 521 11.92 -4.11 12.96
CA THR A 521 12.18 -3.41 11.69
C THR A 521 11.04 -3.63 10.71
N LYS A 522 10.65 -2.56 10.03
CA LYS A 522 9.68 -2.58 8.94
C LYS A 522 10.33 -3.11 7.66
N ASP A 523 9.66 -4.01 6.96
CA ASP A 523 10.08 -4.53 5.66
C ASP A 523 9.46 -3.71 4.51
N THR A 524 9.83 -3.98 3.25
CA THR A 524 9.13 -3.40 2.11
C THR A 524 7.67 -3.87 2.06
N TYR A 525 6.79 -3.03 1.50
CA TYR A 525 5.37 -3.38 1.38
C TYR A 525 5.15 -4.65 0.54
N ASP A 526 5.91 -4.85 -0.53
CA ASP A 526 5.80 -6.06 -1.36
C ASP A 526 6.21 -7.32 -0.60
N SER A 527 7.28 -7.25 0.23
CA SER A 527 7.70 -8.34 1.11
C SER A 527 6.62 -8.67 2.16
N PHE A 528 6.05 -7.64 2.78
CA PHE A 528 4.94 -7.78 3.72
C PHE A 528 3.71 -8.42 3.06
N ILE A 529 3.26 -7.91 1.91
CA ILE A 529 2.11 -8.47 1.20
C ILE A 529 2.35 -9.89 0.74
N ALA A 530 3.58 -10.25 0.35
CA ALA A 530 3.93 -11.62 0.04
C ALA A 530 3.72 -12.54 1.26
N ARG A 531 4.22 -12.15 2.44
CA ARG A 531 4.01 -12.91 3.69
C ARG A 531 2.53 -13.01 4.07
N VAL A 532 1.77 -11.91 3.97
CA VAL A 532 0.33 -11.93 4.26
C VAL A 532 -0.38 -12.88 3.29
N ARG A 533 -0.08 -12.81 1.99
CA ARG A 533 -0.72 -13.65 0.96
C ARG A 533 -0.36 -15.13 1.10
N CYS A 534 0.92 -15.44 1.28
CA CYS A 534 1.42 -16.82 1.26
C CYS A 534 1.29 -17.52 2.61
N GLY A 535 1.43 -16.79 3.71
CA GLY A 535 1.39 -17.35 5.07
C GLY A 535 0.08 -17.11 5.80
N PHE A 536 -0.42 -15.87 5.78
CA PHE A 536 -1.50 -15.47 6.70
C PHE A 536 -2.91 -15.59 6.11
N VAL A 537 -3.10 -15.43 4.80
CA VAL A 537 -4.37 -15.75 4.11
C VAL A 537 -4.77 -17.22 4.31
N PRO A 538 -3.85 -18.21 4.23
CA PRO A 538 -4.15 -19.59 4.64
C PRO A 538 -4.70 -19.71 6.06
N VAL A 539 -4.26 -18.87 7.01
CA VAL A 539 -4.80 -18.82 8.37
C VAL A 539 -6.25 -18.35 8.35
N TYR A 540 -6.55 -17.29 7.60
CA TYR A 540 -7.93 -16.83 7.43
C TYR A 540 -8.82 -17.91 6.81
N GLN A 541 -8.32 -18.62 5.80
CA GLN A 541 -9.05 -19.69 5.13
C GLN A 541 -9.28 -20.89 6.06
N TYR A 542 -8.27 -21.29 6.83
CA TYR A 542 -8.42 -22.38 7.80
C TYR A 542 -9.52 -22.08 8.83
N PHE A 543 -9.61 -20.83 9.29
CA PHE A 543 -10.63 -20.37 10.22
C PHE A 543 -11.91 -19.84 9.56
N GLY A 544 -12.06 -19.98 8.24
CA GLY A 544 -13.24 -19.48 7.51
C GLY A 544 -13.56 -18.00 7.74
N LEU A 545 -12.54 -17.16 7.95
CA LEU A 545 -12.72 -15.72 8.15
C LEU A 545 -13.00 -15.02 6.83
N ILE A 546 -13.84 -13.99 6.89
CA ILE A 546 -14.12 -13.11 5.75
C ILE A 546 -13.03 -12.03 5.71
N TYR A 547 -12.46 -11.80 4.53
CA TYR A 547 -11.45 -10.76 4.31
C TYR A 547 -11.64 -10.10 2.94
N ALA A 548 -11.28 -8.83 2.84
CA ALA A 548 -11.34 -8.09 1.59
C ALA A 548 -10.23 -8.54 0.62
N PRO A 549 -10.53 -8.73 -0.69
CA PRO A 549 -9.57 -9.30 -1.63
C PRO A 549 -8.62 -8.26 -2.24
N TYR A 550 -8.86 -6.96 -2.04
CA TYR A 550 -8.27 -5.89 -2.83
C TYR A 550 -6.74 -5.83 -2.78
N ALA A 551 -6.16 -6.05 -1.60
CA ALA A 551 -4.70 -6.09 -1.40
C ALA A 551 -4.02 -7.25 -2.19
N PHE A 552 -4.80 -8.22 -2.65
CA PHE A 552 -4.31 -9.41 -3.33
C PHE A 552 -4.75 -9.48 -4.79
N ALA A 553 -5.47 -8.47 -5.29
CA ALA A 553 -5.93 -8.44 -6.68
C ALA A 553 -4.72 -8.57 -7.63
N ARG A 554 -4.72 -9.63 -8.44
CA ARG A 554 -3.69 -9.86 -9.45
C ARG A 554 -3.90 -8.90 -10.62
N ALA A 555 -2.83 -8.67 -11.39
CA ALA A 555 -2.97 -7.97 -12.66
C ALA A 555 -3.93 -8.78 -13.54
N ASN A 556 -4.83 -8.09 -14.24
CA ASN A 556 -5.71 -8.75 -15.19
C ASN A 556 -4.90 -9.08 -16.43
N PHE A 557 -4.83 -10.36 -16.80
CA PHE A 557 -4.25 -10.79 -18.08
C PHE A 557 -5.31 -11.47 -18.96
N ASP A 558 -6.56 -11.50 -18.52
CA ASP A 558 -7.68 -12.11 -19.23
C ASP A 558 -8.42 -11.04 -20.05
N GLU A 559 -8.33 -11.17 -21.37
CA GLU A 559 -9.04 -10.32 -22.34
C GLU A 559 -10.56 -10.35 -22.13
N ALA A 560 -11.12 -11.47 -21.66
CA ALA A 560 -12.56 -11.59 -21.40
C ALA A 560 -12.99 -10.83 -20.15
N ALA A 561 -12.07 -10.52 -19.24
CA ALA A 561 -12.32 -9.76 -18.02
C ALA A 561 -12.14 -8.24 -18.17
N ILE A 562 -11.83 -7.77 -19.39
CA ILE A 562 -11.73 -6.33 -19.68
C ILE A 562 -13.11 -5.68 -19.53
N ARG A 563 -13.21 -4.69 -18.65
CA ARG A 563 -14.43 -3.89 -18.51
C ARG A 563 -14.66 -3.04 -19.76
N PRO A 564 -15.92 -2.77 -20.14
CA PRO A 564 -16.19 -1.84 -21.24
C PRO A 564 -15.53 -0.49 -20.99
N TYR A 565 -14.78 0.01 -21.96
CA TYR A 565 -14.13 1.32 -21.91
C TYR A 565 -14.39 2.10 -23.21
N VAL A 566 -14.29 3.43 -23.11
CA VAL A 566 -14.44 4.34 -24.26
C VAL A 566 -13.14 5.10 -24.44
N LEU A 567 -12.56 5.05 -25.64
CA LEU A 567 -11.42 5.87 -26.00
C LEU A 567 -11.86 7.29 -26.35
N PRO A 568 -11.16 8.32 -25.83
CA PRO A 568 -11.31 9.69 -26.32
C PRO A 568 -11.06 9.75 -27.84
N ASP A 569 -11.92 10.44 -28.58
CA ASP A 569 -11.77 10.56 -30.03
C ASP A 569 -10.61 11.50 -30.36
N VAL A 570 -9.50 10.94 -30.89
CA VAL A 570 -8.28 11.70 -31.21
C VAL A 570 -8.53 12.83 -32.21
N LEU A 571 -9.55 12.70 -33.05
CA LEU A 571 -9.97 13.71 -34.04
C LEU A 571 -11.06 14.66 -33.51
N LYS A 572 -11.32 14.72 -32.21
CA LYS A 572 -12.32 15.61 -31.61
C LYS A 572 -11.67 16.63 -30.68
N GLN A 573 -11.92 17.91 -30.93
CA GLN A 573 -11.46 19.02 -30.09
C GLN A 573 -12.17 19.01 -28.73
N ALA A 574 -11.61 19.72 -27.75
CA ALA A 574 -12.19 19.82 -26.40
C ALA A 574 -13.62 20.39 -26.39
N ASP A 575 -13.98 21.24 -27.36
CA ASP A 575 -15.33 21.79 -27.54
C ASP A 575 -16.28 20.91 -28.37
N GLY A 576 -15.82 19.74 -28.81
CA GLY A 576 -16.58 18.77 -29.56
C GLY A 576 -16.49 18.87 -31.08
N ARG A 577 -15.80 19.87 -31.64
CA ARG A 577 -15.60 19.99 -33.10
C ARG A 577 -14.68 18.90 -33.64
N VAL A 578 -15.01 18.38 -34.83
CA VAL A 578 -14.24 17.33 -35.50
C VAL A 578 -13.09 17.93 -36.32
N VAL A 579 -11.90 17.38 -36.15
CA VAL A 579 -10.68 17.66 -36.92
C VAL A 579 -10.71 16.87 -38.22
N ARG A 580 -10.63 17.57 -39.34
CA ARG A 580 -10.71 17.00 -40.69
C ARG A 580 -9.48 17.29 -41.56
N THR A 581 -8.60 18.18 -41.12
CA THR A 581 -7.42 18.59 -41.89
C THR A 581 -6.17 18.65 -41.02
N ALA A 582 -4.99 18.46 -41.62
CA ALA A 582 -3.71 18.63 -40.94
C ALA A 582 -3.57 20.02 -40.28
N ASN A 583 -4.09 21.09 -40.92
CA ASN A 583 -4.04 22.43 -40.34
C ASN A 583 -4.85 22.55 -39.03
N GLN A 584 -6.03 21.93 -38.97
CA GLN A 584 -6.84 21.89 -37.74
C GLN A 584 -6.16 21.07 -36.64
N TRP A 585 -5.46 20.00 -37.01
CA TRP A 585 -4.65 19.23 -36.07
C TRP A 585 -3.50 20.07 -35.50
N GLU A 586 -2.66 20.63 -36.36
CA GLU A 586 -1.44 21.36 -35.95
C GLU A 586 -1.75 22.62 -35.14
N ARG A 587 -2.79 23.37 -35.52
CA ARG A 587 -3.10 24.65 -34.87
C ARG A 587 -3.97 24.55 -33.63
N VAL A 588 -4.72 23.46 -33.46
CA VAL A 588 -5.73 23.35 -32.41
C VAL A 588 -5.57 22.06 -31.61
N ARG A 589 -5.85 20.90 -32.22
CA ARG A 589 -5.96 19.64 -31.46
C ARG A 589 -4.63 19.16 -30.89
N ARG A 590 -3.54 19.26 -31.66
CA ARG A 590 -2.20 18.85 -31.20
C ARG A 590 -1.73 19.70 -30.01
N PRO A 591 -1.78 21.06 -30.03
CA PRO A 591 -1.51 21.88 -28.85
C PRO A 591 -2.40 21.57 -27.64
N GLU A 592 -3.70 21.33 -27.85
CA GLU A 592 -4.64 20.94 -26.78
C GLU A 592 -4.20 19.66 -26.08
N LEU A 593 -3.95 18.59 -26.85
CA LEU A 593 -3.51 17.30 -26.32
C LEU A 593 -2.17 17.41 -25.58
N LEU A 594 -1.20 18.10 -26.17
CA LEU A 594 0.09 18.33 -25.53
C LEU A 594 -0.05 19.07 -24.18
N SER A 595 -0.97 20.04 -24.11
CA SER A 595 -1.29 20.75 -22.86
C SER A 595 -1.96 19.84 -21.82
N VAL A 596 -2.79 18.89 -22.25
CA VAL A 596 -3.42 17.91 -21.35
C VAL A 596 -2.37 16.98 -20.75
N PHE A 597 -1.52 16.34 -21.56
CA PHE A 597 -0.45 15.47 -21.05
C PHE A 597 0.55 16.21 -20.16
N ARG A 598 0.89 17.47 -20.48
CA ARG A 598 1.75 18.32 -19.62
C ARG A 598 1.13 18.63 -18.27
N ARG A 599 -0.18 18.81 -18.18
CA ARG A 599 -0.82 19.19 -16.90
C ARG A 599 -1.23 17.99 -16.07
N GLN A 600 -1.51 16.86 -16.73
CA GLN A 600 -2.26 15.79 -16.09
C GLN A 600 -1.56 14.43 -16.07
N MET A 601 -0.41 14.25 -16.73
CA MET A 601 0.35 12.98 -16.69
C MET A 601 1.86 13.20 -16.54
N TYR A 602 2.55 13.70 -17.56
CA TYR A 602 4.02 13.73 -17.56
C TYR A 602 4.61 14.98 -16.93
N GLY A 603 3.82 16.05 -16.84
CA GLY A 603 4.26 17.33 -16.32
C GLY A 603 4.94 18.23 -17.37
N THR A 604 5.22 19.47 -16.98
CA THR A 604 5.99 20.43 -17.78
C THR A 604 7.48 20.08 -17.80
N LEU A 605 8.11 20.17 -18.98
CA LEU A 605 9.56 20.02 -19.11
C LEU A 605 10.26 21.27 -18.52
N PRO A 606 11.48 21.13 -17.98
CA PRO A 606 12.29 22.27 -17.52
C PRO A 606 12.57 23.28 -18.63
N GLY A 607 12.88 24.51 -18.21
CA GLY A 607 13.36 25.56 -19.10
C GLY A 607 14.69 25.20 -19.78
N THR A 608 15.08 26.03 -20.76
CA THR A 608 16.38 25.96 -21.44
C THR A 608 17.38 26.96 -20.86
N ASP A 609 17.05 27.59 -19.73
CA ASP A 609 17.88 28.52 -18.99
C ASP A 609 18.94 27.77 -18.15
N VAL A 610 19.77 27.00 -18.86
CA VAL A 610 20.94 26.28 -18.35
C VAL A 610 22.06 26.41 -19.37
N GLU A 611 23.24 26.77 -18.92
CA GLU A 611 24.42 26.80 -19.78
C GLU A 611 24.89 25.37 -20.02
N VAL A 612 25.13 24.99 -21.28
CA VAL A 612 25.61 23.67 -21.64
C VAL A 612 26.91 23.80 -22.42
N THR A 613 27.97 23.21 -21.88
CA THR A 613 29.27 23.10 -22.57
C THR A 613 29.61 21.64 -22.81
N SER A 614 30.43 21.37 -23.82
CA SER A 614 30.85 20.01 -24.16
C SER A 614 32.36 19.87 -24.18
N LYS A 615 32.86 18.70 -23.78
CA LYS A 615 34.28 18.35 -23.81
C LYS A 615 34.45 16.92 -24.29
N CYS A 616 35.25 16.72 -25.34
CA CYS A 616 35.69 15.39 -25.73
C CYS A 616 36.63 14.82 -24.67
N LEU A 617 36.25 13.70 -24.05
CA LEU A 617 37.07 13.00 -23.07
C LEU A 617 37.97 11.96 -23.74
N GLU A 618 37.45 11.31 -24.78
CA GLU A 618 38.12 10.21 -25.49
C GLU A 618 37.56 10.07 -26.90
N GLU A 619 38.43 9.73 -27.86
CA GLU A 619 38.05 9.37 -29.23
C GLU A 619 39.02 8.31 -29.78
N SER A 620 38.49 7.24 -30.36
CA SER A 620 39.25 6.15 -30.97
C SER A 620 38.54 5.61 -32.20
N ALA A 621 39.27 5.53 -33.32
CA ALA A 621 38.78 5.02 -34.60
C ALA A 621 38.72 3.48 -34.69
N ASP A 622 39.19 2.76 -33.66
CA ASP A 622 39.36 1.31 -33.67
C ASP A 622 38.19 0.54 -33.04
N ALA A 623 37.11 1.21 -32.66
CA ALA A 623 35.96 0.57 -32.03
C ALA A 623 35.23 -0.36 -33.01
N VAL A 624 34.60 -1.41 -32.47
CA VAL A 624 33.88 -2.42 -33.26
C VAL A 624 34.77 -3.03 -34.36
N GLY A 625 36.03 -3.37 -34.00
CA GLY A 625 37.00 -3.94 -34.94
C GLY A 625 37.40 -2.99 -36.07
N GLY A 626 37.45 -1.67 -35.81
CA GLY A 626 37.79 -0.64 -36.79
C GLY A 626 36.63 -0.17 -37.68
N LYS A 627 35.41 -0.69 -37.46
CA LYS A 627 34.21 -0.28 -38.18
C LYS A 627 33.67 1.07 -37.71
N ALA A 628 33.92 1.44 -36.45
CA ALA A 628 33.41 2.68 -35.88
C ALA A 628 34.49 3.50 -35.15
N THR A 629 34.29 4.81 -35.16
CA THR A 629 34.92 5.72 -34.22
C THR A 629 34.05 5.80 -32.96
N ARG A 630 34.57 5.34 -31.83
CA ARG A 630 33.97 5.60 -30.51
C ARG A 630 34.43 6.96 -30.03
N ARG A 631 33.48 7.79 -29.59
CA ARG A 631 33.74 9.09 -28.96
C ARG A 631 32.97 9.20 -27.66
N GLN A 632 33.61 9.74 -26.63
CA GLN A 632 33.00 9.95 -25.32
C GLN A 632 33.06 11.43 -24.96
N VAL A 633 31.90 12.02 -24.72
CA VAL A 633 31.75 13.47 -24.59
C VAL A 633 31.09 13.80 -23.26
N GLU A 634 31.75 14.61 -22.44
CA GLU A 634 31.16 15.19 -21.25
C GLU A 634 30.31 16.40 -21.64
N LEU A 635 29.02 16.38 -21.31
CA LEU A 635 28.16 17.55 -21.30
C LEU A 635 28.12 18.10 -19.87
N THR A 636 28.53 19.36 -19.70
CA THR A 636 28.44 20.07 -18.41
C THR A 636 27.29 21.08 -18.47
N PHE A 637 26.33 20.90 -17.57
CA PHE A 637 25.16 21.75 -17.37
C PHE A 637 25.41 22.66 -16.17
N ALA A 638 25.41 23.97 -16.38
CA ALA A 638 25.66 24.96 -15.34
C ALA A 638 24.46 25.91 -15.17
N ARG A 639 24.02 26.08 -13.92
CA ARG A 639 22.98 27.06 -13.55
C ARG A 639 23.20 27.52 -12.12
N ASN A 640 23.09 28.82 -11.86
CA ASN A 640 23.23 29.42 -10.53
C ASN A 640 24.54 29.01 -9.79
N GLY A 641 25.65 28.86 -10.53
CA GLY A 641 26.95 28.46 -9.97
C GLY A 641 27.07 26.97 -9.60
N VAL A 642 26.08 26.15 -9.95
CA VAL A 642 26.09 24.70 -9.73
C VAL A 642 26.24 23.99 -11.07
N GLU A 643 27.18 23.04 -11.14
CA GLU A 643 27.44 22.23 -12.33
C GLU A 643 27.01 20.77 -12.15
N ARG A 644 26.47 20.19 -13.22
CA ARG A 644 26.10 18.76 -13.31
C ARG A 644 26.54 18.21 -14.66
N LYS A 645 26.83 16.92 -14.72
CA LYS A 645 27.51 16.31 -15.86
C LYS A 645 26.77 15.08 -16.35
N ALA A 646 26.77 14.89 -17.66
CA ALA A 646 26.41 13.63 -18.30
C ALA A 646 27.52 13.23 -19.27
N ILE A 647 27.79 11.93 -19.39
CA ILE A 647 28.75 11.41 -20.38
C ILE A 647 27.97 10.75 -21.50
N LEU A 648 28.14 11.27 -22.72
CA LEU A 648 27.65 10.65 -23.94
C LEU A 648 28.66 9.62 -24.43
N LEU A 649 28.16 8.47 -24.86
CA LEU A 649 28.89 7.48 -25.62
C LEU A 649 28.33 7.48 -27.05
N ILE A 650 29.20 7.73 -28.03
CA ILE A 650 28.87 7.89 -29.43
C ILE A 650 29.68 6.89 -30.24
N TYR A 651 29.01 6.11 -31.09
CA TYR A 651 29.64 5.30 -32.12
C TYR A 651 29.31 5.88 -33.49
N LEU A 652 30.34 6.22 -34.27
CA LEU A 652 30.23 6.78 -35.61
C LEU A 652 30.78 5.78 -36.64
N PRO A 653 30.05 5.45 -37.72
CA PRO A 653 30.56 4.52 -38.73
C PRO A 653 31.72 5.13 -39.53
N ASN A 654 32.86 4.44 -39.58
CA ASN A 654 34.07 4.91 -40.29
C ASN A 654 33.93 4.84 -41.82
N GLY A 655 33.12 3.89 -42.32
CA GLY A 655 33.00 3.59 -43.75
C GLY A 655 32.01 4.45 -44.53
N VAL A 656 31.43 5.49 -43.90
CA VAL A 656 30.40 6.35 -44.52
C VAL A 656 30.93 7.77 -44.66
N GLU A 657 30.84 8.33 -45.86
CA GLU A 657 31.22 9.72 -46.12
C GLU A 657 30.10 10.69 -45.77
N GLY A 658 30.45 11.79 -45.08
CA GLY A 658 29.52 12.86 -44.71
C GLY A 658 28.69 12.57 -43.45
N PRO A 659 27.79 13.51 -43.07
CA PRO A 659 26.98 13.37 -41.87
C PRO A 659 25.97 12.21 -41.95
N VAL A 660 25.94 11.37 -40.92
CA VAL A 660 25.12 10.13 -40.89
C VAL A 660 23.84 10.28 -40.07
N PRO A 661 22.77 9.51 -40.36
CA PRO A 661 21.61 9.42 -39.48
C PRO A 661 21.99 8.75 -38.14
N CYS A 662 21.19 8.96 -37.10
CA CYS A 662 21.56 8.56 -35.74
C CYS A 662 20.39 7.92 -34.98
N PHE A 663 20.67 6.85 -34.23
CA PHE A 663 19.81 6.37 -33.15
C PHE A 663 20.28 6.96 -31.82
N LEU A 664 19.40 7.63 -31.10
CA LEU A 664 19.63 8.19 -29.78
C LEU A 664 18.74 7.49 -28.75
N GLY A 665 19.34 6.84 -27.76
CA GLY A 665 18.63 6.18 -26.67
C GLY A 665 19.39 6.24 -25.35
N PHE A 666 18.71 6.35 -24.21
CA PHE A 666 19.34 6.25 -22.90
C PHE A 666 19.41 4.82 -22.38
N ASN A 667 20.38 4.55 -21.50
CA ASN A 667 20.59 3.24 -20.89
C ASN A 667 20.32 3.25 -19.37
N PHE A 668 20.01 2.06 -18.84
CA PHE A 668 19.62 1.86 -17.43
C PHE A 668 20.78 1.69 -16.46
N GLN A 669 21.89 1.12 -16.91
CA GLN A 669 22.92 0.58 -16.04
C GLN A 669 24.28 1.19 -16.31
N GLY A 670 24.35 2.34 -16.97
CA GLY A 670 25.59 3.03 -17.31
C GLY A 670 26.15 2.63 -18.67
N ASN A 671 26.89 3.55 -19.28
CA ASN A 671 27.45 3.41 -20.63
C ASN A 671 28.34 2.19 -20.76
N GLN A 672 29.11 1.84 -19.72
CA GLN A 672 30.00 0.69 -19.76
C GLN A 672 29.26 -0.64 -19.93
N THR A 673 27.95 -0.69 -19.68
CA THR A 673 27.17 -1.93 -19.82
C THR A 673 26.72 -2.19 -21.25
N THR A 674 26.79 -1.21 -22.15
CA THR A 674 26.21 -1.30 -23.50
C THR A 674 27.12 -2.00 -24.51
N SER A 675 28.37 -2.30 -24.12
CA SER A 675 29.33 -3.05 -24.94
C SER A 675 30.40 -3.70 -24.06
N PHE A 676 31.11 -4.71 -24.58
CA PHE A 676 32.28 -5.31 -23.93
C PHE A 676 33.56 -4.47 -24.05
N ASP A 677 33.47 -3.25 -24.55
CA ASP A 677 34.61 -2.38 -24.80
C ASP A 677 35.15 -1.78 -23.49
N PRO A 678 36.35 -2.18 -23.03
CA PRO A 678 36.88 -1.76 -21.73
C PRO A 678 37.29 -0.29 -21.69
N ALA A 679 37.35 0.39 -22.84
CA ALA A 679 37.70 1.81 -22.91
C ALA A 679 36.49 2.74 -22.77
N VAL A 680 35.27 2.19 -22.66
CA VAL A 680 34.09 2.97 -22.28
C VAL A 680 34.22 3.44 -20.83
N ILE A 681 34.16 4.75 -20.62
CA ILE A 681 34.22 5.42 -19.33
C ILE A 681 32.96 5.02 -18.53
N PRO A 682 33.12 4.41 -17.34
CA PRO A 682 31.99 4.06 -16.50
C PRO A 682 31.17 5.26 -16.08
N SER A 683 29.84 5.11 -16.08
CA SER A 683 28.93 6.18 -15.65
C SER A 683 28.98 6.36 -14.12
N GLN A 684 28.86 7.62 -13.67
CA GLN A 684 29.12 8.04 -12.28
C GLN A 684 28.25 7.35 -11.21
N TYR A 685 27.10 6.80 -11.61
CA TYR A 685 26.11 6.18 -10.71
C TYR A 685 25.86 4.70 -11.01
N SER A 686 26.80 4.05 -11.71
CA SER A 686 26.67 2.65 -12.05
C SER A 686 27.79 1.81 -11.44
N GLU A 687 27.38 0.72 -10.80
CA GLU A 687 28.27 -0.33 -10.28
C GLU A 687 28.17 -1.62 -11.13
N TYR A 688 27.45 -1.56 -12.25
CA TYR A 688 27.22 -2.74 -13.08
C TYR A 688 28.45 -3.10 -13.94
N PRO A 689 28.70 -4.41 -14.17
CA PRO A 689 29.84 -4.87 -14.96
C PRO A 689 29.78 -4.41 -16.42
N VAL A 690 30.97 -4.27 -17.02
CA VAL A 690 31.13 -3.99 -18.46
C VAL A 690 30.40 -5.04 -19.30
N GLY A 691 29.71 -4.61 -20.36
CA GLY A 691 29.00 -5.50 -21.30
C GLY A 691 27.76 -6.21 -20.76
N ASN A 692 27.34 -5.97 -19.52
CA ASN A 692 26.18 -6.65 -18.91
C ASN A 692 24.85 -6.45 -19.66
N ARG A 693 24.78 -5.47 -20.58
CA ARG A 693 23.60 -5.14 -21.40
C ARG A 693 23.93 -5.01 -22.89
N ASP A 694 25.07 -5.54 -23.33
CA ASP A 694 25.53 -5.50 -24.73
C ASP A 694 24.45 -5.99 -25.72
N SER A 695 23.76 -7.08 -25.36
CA SER A 695 22.69 -7.68 -26.18
C SER A 695 21.50 -6.75 -26.48
N ARG A 696 21.37 -5.61 -25.76
CA ARG A 696 20.30 -4.63 -25.96
C ARG A 696 20.66 -3.51 -26.94
N TRP A 697 21.94 -3.36 -27.30
CA TRP A 697 22.43 -2.17 -28.03
C TRP A 697 22.99 -2.46 -29.42
N ASP A 698 23.30 -3.72 -29.74
CA ASP A 698 23.70 -4.22 -31.08
C ASP A 698 24.48 -3.21 -31.92
N VAL A 699 25.55 -2.67 -31.33
CA VAL A 699 26.31 -1.53 -31.86
C VAL A 699 26.84 -1.83 -33.27
N GLU A 700 27.30 -3.07 -33.48
CA GLU A 700 27.83 -3.52 -34.76
C GLU A 700 26.79 -3.46 -35.87
N SER A 701 25.57 -3.97 -35.65
CA SER A 701 24.51 -3.93 -36.66
C SER A 701 24.09 -2.50 -37.01
N VAL A 702 24.04 -1.60 -36.02
CA VAL A 702 23.70 -0.18 -36.24
C VAL A 702 24.77 0.53 -37.08
N VAL A 703 26.05 0.28 -36.76
CA VAL A 703 27.21 0.84 -37.48
C VAL A 703 27.30 0.27 -38.90
N ASP A 704 27.13 -1.04 -39.08
CA ASP A 704 27.15 -1.69 -40.39
C ASP A 704 26.02 -1.17 -41.29
N ALA A 705 24.88 -0.79 -40.71
CA ALA A 705 23.79 -0.12 -41.41
C ALA A 705 24.08 1.36 -41.71
N GLY A 706 25.24 1.91 -41.32
CA GLY A 706 25.63 3.29 -41.59
C GLY A 706 24.92 4.33 -40.72
N TYR A 707 24.47 3.95 -39.51
CA TYR A 707 23.93 4.85 -38.52
C TYR A 707 24.96 5.12 -37.41
N ALA A 708 24.91 6.32 -36.85
CA ALA A 708 25.50 6.58 -35.55
C ALA A 708 24.62 6.01 -34.43
N LEU A 709 25.23 5.61 -33.32
CA LEU A 709 24.55 5.23 -32.09
C LEU A 709 25.01 6.13 -30.94
N VAL A 710 24.08 6.85 -30.33
CA VAL A 710 24.33 7.75 -29.19
C VAL A 710 23.57 7.25 -27.97
N THR A 711 24.29 7.11 -26.86
CA THR A 711 23.68 6.79 -25.56
C THR A 711 24.24 7.60 -24.41
N ALA A 712 23.44 7.69 -23.35
CA ALA A 712 23.82 8.27 -22.07
C ALA A 712 23.08 7.56 -20.94
N HIS A 713 23.63 7.63 -19.72
CA HIS A 713 23.01 7.03 -18.56
C HIS A 713 21.88 7.91 -18.03
N TYR A 714 20.67 7.36 -17.93
CA TYR A 714 19.49 8.16 -17.57
C TYR A 714 19.53 8.77 -16.15
N TYR A 715 20.30 8.20 -15.22
CA TYR A 715 20.52 8.76 -13.88
C TYR A 715 21.28 10.07 -13.87
N ASP A 716 22.06 10.37 -14.91
CA ASP A 716 22.74 11.66 -15.01
C ASP A 716 21.70 12.79 -15.08
N PHE A 717 20.54 12.52 -15.70
CA PHE A 717 19.43 13.47 -15.82
C PHE A 717 18.48 13.44 -14.63
N PHE A 718 18.05 12.25 -14.20
CA PHE A 718 17.15 12.09 -13.05
C PHE A 718 17.23 10.66 -12.48
N TYR A 719 17.27 10.54 -11.15
CA TYR A 719 17.39 9.25 -10.43
C TYR A 719 16.04 8.53 -10.28
N ASP A 720 16.02 7.21 -10.46
CA ASP A 720 14.78 6.41 -10.58
C ASP A 720 14.39 5.66 -9.29
N ARG A 721 14.24 6.37 -8.17
CA ARG A 721 13.72 5.82 -6.89
C ARG A 721 12.98 6.88 -6.06
N GLU A 722 12.01 6.44 -5.27
CA GLU A 722 11.18 7.29 -4.38
C GLU A 722 11.72 7.35 -2.94
N ASP A 723 12.21 6.22 -2.40
CA ASP A 723 12.64 6.05 -1.00
C ASP A 723 14.00 6.67 -0.65
N ASP A 724 14.80 7.01 -1.67
CA ASP A 724 16.03 7.77 -1.47
C ASP A 724 15.69 9.27 -1.38
N ASP A 725 14.92 9.62 -0.36
CA ASP A 725 14.94 10.97 0.18
C ASP A 725 16.40 11.24 0.60
N PHE A 726 17.13 11.85 -0.32
CA PHE A 726 18.27 12.70 -0.01
C PHE A 726 19.51 12.03 0.61
N GLU A 727 19.73 10.72 0.43
CA GLU A 727 21.09 10.12 0.51
C GLU A 727 21.96 10.53 -0.70
N GLY A 728 21.97 11.83 -1.02
CA GLY A 728 22.98 12.48 -1.83
C GLY A 728 22.99 12.22 -3.34
N LYS A 729 22.02 11.51 -3.94
CA LYS A 729 22.02 11.22 -5.41
C LYS A 729 21.10 12.11 -6.24
N TYR A 730 19.82 12.31 -5.89
CA TYR A 730 18.94 13.24 -6.61
C TYR A 730 19.49 14.68 -6.67
N PRO A 731 20.04 15.27 -5.57
CA PRO A 731 20.71 16.57 -5.65
C PRO A 731 21.85 16.65 -6.66
N LYS A 732 22.39 15.51 -7.10
CA LYS A 732 23.47 15.39 -8.09
C LYS A 732 22.98 15.09 -9.51
N SER A 733 21.67 15.01 -9.76
CA SER A 733 21.14 14.92 -11.12
C SER A 733 21.13 16.30 -11.80
N ILE A 734 21.11 16.34 -13.14
CA ILE A 734 20.99 17.59 -13.90
C ILE A 734 19.68 18.30 -13.57
N PHE A 735 18.59 17.55 -13.37
CA PHE A 735 17.27 18.14 -13.09
C PHE A 735 17.21 18.90 -11.77
N ALA A 736 18.11 18.60 -10.80
CA ALA A 736 18.19 19.34 -9.55
C ALA A 736 18.65 20.81 -9.72
N LEU A 737 19.29 21.16 -10.84
CA LEU A 737 19.71 22.54 -11.15
C LEU A 737 18.53 23.54 -11.16
N PHE A 738 17.32 23.04 -11.37
CA PHE A 738 16.10 23.84 -11.44
C PHE A 738 15.47 24.12 -10.05
N GLY A 739 16.19 23.83 -8.95
CA GLY A 739 15.93 24.37 -7.61
C GLY A 739 14.89 23.61 -6.77
N ARG A 740 14.66 22.32 -7.04
CA ARG A 740 13.56 21.54 -6.45
C ARG A 740 14.08 20.43 -5.55
N ASN A 741 14.49 20.80 -4.35
CA ASN A 741 15.12 19.92 -3.35
C ASN A 741 14.12 19.14 -2.48
N SER A 742 12.86 18.92 -2.91
CA SER A 742 11.94 17.98 -2.23
C SER A 742 10.77 17.56 -3.14
N SER A 743 10.25 16.35 -2.93
CA SER A 743 8.99 15.87 -3.53
C SER A 743 7.79 16.76 -3.14
N ALA A 744 7.83 17.38 -1.96
CA ALA A 744 6.87 18.37 -1.48
C ALA A 744 6.97 19.74 -2.17
N GLY A 745 8.07 20.04 -2.86
CA GLY A 745 8.31 21.31 -3.56
C GLY A 745 7.82 21.36 -5.00
N PHE A 746 7.37 20.24 -5.57
CA PHE A 746 6.83 20.20 -6.92
C PHE A 746 5.37 20.67 -6.96
N SER A 747 5.06 21.62 -7.84
CA SER A 747 3.65 21.99 -8.10
C SER A 747 2.90 20.88 -8.85
N GLY A 748 1.56 20.91 -8.83
CA GLY A 748 0.70 19.85 -9.38
C GLY A 748 1.04 19.41 -10.81
N THR A 749 1.52 20.32 -11.65
CA THR A 749 1.75 20.12 -13.09
C THR A 749 3.21 19.97 -13.48
N GLU A 750 4.14 19.94 -12.53
CA GLU A 750 5.56 19.90 -12.85
C GLU A 750 6.03 18.49 -13.24
N GLY A 751 6.89 18.44 -14.26
CA GLY A 751 7.51 17.19 -14.70
C GLY A 751 8.49 16.63 -13.67
N ARG A 752 8.48 15.30 -13.55
CA ARG A 752 9.44 14.51 -12.74
C ARG A 752 10.29 13.62 -13.65
N ALA A 753 10.52 12.35 -13.30
CA ALA A 753 11.54 11.52 -13.96
C ALA A 753 11.36 11.36 -15.48
N ILE A 754 10.15 11.03 -15.95
CA ILE A 754 9.89 10.85 -17.40
C ILE A 754 10.13 12.14 -18.18
N SER A 755 9.66 13.27 -17.67
CA SER A 755 9.89 14.59 -18.27
C SER A 755 11.37 15.00 -18.22
N ALA A 756 12.10 14.62 -17.18
CA ALA A 756 13.53 14.87 -17.06
C ALA A 756 14.34 14.11 -18.10
N TRP A 757 14.05 12.82 -18.29
CA TRP A 757 14.69 12.00 -19.32
C TRP A 757 14.30 12.48 -20.73
N ALA A 758 13.02 12.83 -20.95
CA ALA A 758 12.56 13.40 -22.21
C ALA A 758 13.26 14.73 -22.54
N TRP A 759 13.41 15.62 -21.55
CA TRP A 759 14.18 16.86 -21.68
C TRP A 759 15.66 16.58 -21.95
N GLY A 760 16.24 15.56 -21.30
CA GLY A 760 17.60 15.11 -21.53
C GLY A 760 17.86 14.73 -22.98
N TYR A 761 16.95 13.97 -23.61
CA TYR A 761 17.04 13.66 -25.04
C TYR A 761 17.14 14.93 -25.89
N SER A 762 16.29 15.94 -25.64
CA SER A 762 16.35 17.22 -26.37
C SER A 762 17.67 17.97 -26.18
N ARG A 763 18.29 17.88 -24.99
CA ARG A 763 19.61 18.50 -24.73
C ARG A 763 20.74 17.78 -25.46
N VAL A 764 20.67 16.45 -25.57
CA VAL A 764 21.62 15.70 -26.41
C VAL A 764 21.44 16.07 -27.87
N LEU A 765 20.20 16.22 -28.34
CA LEU A 765 19.94 16.69 -29.71
C LEU A 765 20.49 18.10 -29.97
N ASP A 766 20.45 19.01 -28.98
CA ASP A 766 21.08 20.33 -29.09
C ASP A 766 22.59 20.22 -29.33
N TYR A 767 23.26 19.31 -28.60
CA TYR A 767 24.69 19.02 -28.80
C TYR A 767 24.96 18.44 -30.21
N LEU A 768 24.17 17.46 -30.65
CA LEU A 768 24.34 16.86 -31.97
C LEU A 768 24.17 17.89 -33.09
N ALA A 769 23.19 18.79 -32.96
CA ALA A 769 22.94 19.84 -33.94
C ALA A 769 23.99 20.97 -33.95
N GLY A 770 24.61 21.25 -32.80
CA GLY A 770 25.52 22.39 -32.66
C GLY A 770 27.01 22.05 -32.64
N SER A 771 27.40 20.80 -32.43
CA SER A 771 28.80 20.46 -32.11
C SER A 771 29.32 19.11 -32.63
N GLU A 772 28.47 18.22 -33.15
CA GLU A 772 28.92 16.96 -33.76
C GLU A 772 28.54 16.91 -35.24
N GLU A 773 29.38 17.52 -36.08
CA GLU A 773 29.14 17.68 -37.52
C GLU A 773 29.07 16.37 -38.31
N ARG A 774 29.54 15.25 -37.74
CA ARG A 774 29.47 13.92 -38.38
C ARG A 774 28.11 13.26 -38.26
N ILE A 775 27.17 13.84 -37.50
CA ILE A 775 25.79 13.36 -37.39
C ILE A 775 24.86 14.39 -38.02
N ASP A 776 23.91 13.94 -38.83
CA ASP A 776 22.87 14.79 -39.38
C ASP A 776 21.74 14.99 -38.35
N PRO A 777 21.60 16.19 -37.76
CA PRO A 777 20.60 16.43 -36.72
C PRO A 777 19.16 16.37 -37.23
N SER A 778 18.93 16.42 -38.55
CA SER A 778 17.61 16.27 -39.16
C SER A 778 17.18 14.80 -39.34
N ARG A 779 18.09 13.85 -39.06
CA ARG A 779 17.88 12.40 -39.21
C ARG A 779 18.18 11.63 -37.92
N VAL A 780 17.76 12.19 -36.77
CA VAL A 780 17.91 11.55 -35.45
C VAL A 780 16.62 10.82 -35.06
N ALA A 781 16.72 9.51 -34.87
CA ALA A 781 15.69 8.66 -34.30
C ALA A 781 15.87 8.58 -32.77
N VAL A 782 14.86 9.02 -32.00
CA VAL A 782 14.85 8.83 -30.54
C VAL A 782 14.21 7.50 -30.20
N MET A 783 14.82 6.73 -29.32
CA MET A 783 14.32 5.43 -28.91
C MET A 783 14.39 5.20 -27.40
N GLY A 784 13.54 4.30 -26.89
CA GLY A 784 13.67 3.82 -25.53
C GLY A 784 12.91 2.53 -25.27
N HIS A 785 13.34 1.83 -24.23
CA HIS A 785 12.75 0.58 -23.75
C HIS A 785 12.08 0.77 -22.38
N SER A 786 10.94 0.13 -22.13
CA SER A 786 10.26 0.20 -20.84
C SER A 786 9.92 1.66 -20.46
N ARG A 787 10.25 2.11 -19.25
CA ARG A 787 10.13 3.51 -18.80
C ARG A 787 10.86 4.52 -19.70
N LEU A 788 11.95 4.14 -20.36
CA LEU A 788 12.63 5.01 -21.32
C LEU A 788 11.89 5.07 -22.66
N GLY A 789 11.06 4.07 -22.99
CA GLY A 789 10.10 4.14 -24.09
C GLY A 789 9.03 5.19 -23.85
N LYS A 790 8.49 5.25 -22.62
CA LYS A 790 7.60 6.34 -22.17
C LYS A 790 8.28 7.72 -22.32
N ALA A 791 9.56 7.82 -21.93
CA ALA A 791 10.35 9.04 -22.10
C ALA A 791 10.65 9.41 -23.56
N ALA A 792 10.91 8.43 -24.44
CA ALA A 792 11.15 8.66 -25.86
C ALA A 792 9.88 9.14 -26.57
N LEU A 793 8.73 8.54 -26.27
CA LEU A 793 7.42 9.02 -26.74
C LEU A 793 7.17 10.47 -26.30
N TRP A 794 7.45 10.77 -25.03
CA TRP A 794 7.26 12.11 -24.49
C TRP A 794 8.25 13.14 -25.07
N ALA A 795 9.50 12.76 -25.31
CA ALA A 795 10.49 13.58 -26.01
C ALA A 795 10.03 13.87 -27.43
N GLY A 796 9.62 12.84 -28.18
CA GLY A 796 9.06 12.96 -29.51
C GLY A 796 7.84 13.88 -29.57
N ALA A 797 6.92 13.78 -28.61
CA ALA A 797 5.73 14.63 -28.57
C ALA A 797 6.06 16.13 -28.34
N ASN A 798 7.10 16.42 -27.55
CA ASN A 798 7.49 17.79 -27.20
C ASN A 798 8.48 18.43 -28.17
N ASP A 799 9.37 17.65 -28.78
CA ASP A 799 10.45 18.14 -29.64
C ASP A 799 10.26 17.63 -31.08
N PRO A 800 9.79 18.49 -32.00
CA PRO A 800 9.53 18.11 -33.38
C PRO A 800 10.79 17.81 -34.20
N ARG A 801 11.99 18.07 -33.65
CA ARG A 801 13.27 17.86 -34.35
C ARG A 801 13.68 16.39 -34.44
N PHE A 802 13.19 15.52 -33.53
CA PHE A 802 13.40 14.09 -33.68
C PHE A 802 12.69 13.58 -34.93
N ALA A 803 13.42 12.99 -35.86
CA ALA A 803 12.92 12.58 -37.17
C ALA A 803 12.08 11.29 -37.12
N LEU A 804 12.36 10.41 -36.15
CA LEU A 804 11.68 9.14 -35.91
C LEU A 804 11.59 8.91 -34.40
N VAL A 805 10.48 8.33 -33.93
CA VAL A 805 10.28 7.98 -32.52
C VAL A 805 10.01 6.49 -32.39
N ILE A 806 10.77 5.82 -31.52
CA ILE A 806 10.67 4.37 -31.28
C ILE A 806 10.36 4.11 -29.80
N SER A 807 9.30 3.35 -29.55
CA SER A 807 8.95 2.85 -28.21
C SER A 807 9.02 1.33 -28.21
N ASN A 808 9.69 0.73 -27.22
CA ASN A 808 9.77 -0.71 -27.06
C ASN A 808 9.27 -1.15 -25.68
N ASP A 809 8.35 -2.11 -25.62
CA ASP A 809 7.79 -2.73 -24.40
C ASP A 809 7.46 -1.67 -23.34
N SER A 810 6.73 -0.63 -23.73
CA SER A 810 6.58 0.57 -22.91
C SER A 810 5.35 0.54 -22.02
N GLY A 811 4.36 -0.31 -22.27
CA GLY A 811 3.26 -0.58 -21.35
C GLY A 811 2.32 0.59 -21.08
N CYS A 812 1.59 0.52 -19.96
CA CYS A 812 0.61 1.52 -19.53
C CYS A 812 1.27 2.87 -19.28
N CYS A 813 0.63 4.00 -19.60
CA CYS A 813 1.30 5.32 -19.61
C CYS A 813 2.55 5.35 -20.51
N GLY A 814 2.60 4.47 -21.52
CA GLY A 814 3.59 4.41 -22.58
C GLY A 814 2.86 4.28 -23.90
N ALA A 815 3.04 3.18 -24.62
CA ALA A 815 2.29 2.90 -25.84
C ALA A 815 0.97 2.17 -25.58
N ALA A 816 0.77 1.47 -24.44
CA ALA A 816 -0.44 0.68 -24.23
C ALA A 816 -1.61 1.55 -23.77
N LEU A 817 -2.82 1.29 -24.30
CA LEU A 817 -4.05 1.94 -23.84
C LEU A 817 -4.26 1.73 -22.33
N SER A 818 -4.14 2.78 -21.54
CA SER A 818 -4.28 2.73 -20.07
C SER A 818 -5.68 2.25 -19.68
N LYS A 819 -6.72 2.64 -20.43
CA LYS A 819 -8.12 2.25 -20.14
C LYS A 819 -8.41 0.75 -20.32
N ARG A 820 -7.51 -0.04 -20.92
CA ARG A 820 -7.67 -1.50 -21.04
C ARG A 820 -7.46 -2.23 -19.73
N ARG A 821 -6.63 -1.70 -18.82
CA ARG A 821 -6.30 -2.31 -17.52
C ARG A 821 -5.83 -3.76 -17.62
N ILE A 822 -4.99 -4.06 -18.61
CA ILE A 822 -4.33 -5.35 -18.79
C ILE A 822 -2.87 -5.24 -18.37
N GLY A 823 -2.39 -6.21 -17.58
CA GLY A 823 -1.02 -6.25 -17.07
C GLY A 823 -0.75 -5.09 -16.11
N GLU A 824 0.09 -4.15 -16.55
CA GLU A 824 0.33 -2.89 -15.86
C GLU A 824 -0.91 -1.97 -15.97
N ASP A 825 -1.51 -1.60 -14.84
CA ASP A 825 -2.61 -0.62 -14.75
C ASP A 825 -2.20 0.60 -13.92
N LEU A 826 -3.10 1.59 -13.76
CA LEU A 826 -2.74 2.80 -13.01
C LEU A 826 -2.44 2.51 -11.55
N HIS A 827 -3.12 1.53 -10.96
CA HIS A 827 -2.82 1.05 -9.60
C HIS A 827 -1.34 0.72 -9.43
N ARG A 828 -0.79 -0.03 -10.38
CA ARG A 828 0.58 -0.55 -10.33
C ARG A 828 1.59 0.50 -10.72
N ILE A 829 1.32 1.27 -11.77
CA ILE A 829 2.30 2.23 -12.28
C ILE A 829 2.42 3.49 -11.41
N LEU A 830 1.35 3.86 -10.70
CA LEU A 830 1.37 4.95 -9.73
C LEU A 830 2.02 4.56 -8.40
N ARG A 831 2.62 3.38 -8.29
CA ARG A 831 3.65 3.10 -7.26
C ARG A 831 4.96 3.83 -7.57
N PHE A 832 5.17 4.25 -8.82
CA PHE A 832 6.29 5.07 -9.24
C PHE A 832 5.83 6.53 -9.40
N ARG A 833 5.27 7.13 -8.34
CA ARG A 833 4.73 8.51 -8.43
C ARG A 833 5.79 9.52 -8.85
N HIS A 834 7.07 9.22 -8.61
CA HIS A 834 8.21 10.01 -9.08
C HIS A 834 8.39 10.06 -10.60
N TRP A 835 7.65 9.27 -11.37
CA TRP A 835 7.67 9.33 -12.83
C TRP A 835 6.76 10.42 -13.41
N PHE A 836 5.68 10.74 -12.73
CA PHE A 836 4.56 11.54 -13.24
C PHE A 836 4.38 12.84 -12.47
N CYS A 837 3.64 13.81 -13.03
CA CYS A 837 3.26 14.99 -12.27
C CYS A 837 2.24 14.64 -11.18
N LYS A 838 2.23 15.40 -10.08
CA LYS A 838 1.38 15.11 -8.91
C LYS A 838 -0.12 15.12 -9.25
N ASP A 839 -0.55 15.95 -10.20
CA ASP A 839 -1.95 15.98 -10.65
C ASP A 839 -2.43 14.68 -11.31
N PHE A 840 -1.50 13.77 -11.68
CA PHE A 840 -1.85 12.46 -12.22
C PHE A 840 -2.39 11.51 -11.13
N ASP A 841 -2.07 11.75 -9.86
CA ASP A 841 -2.49 10.91 -8.72
C ASP A 841 -4.01 10.80 -8.59
N LYS A 842 -4.76 11.79 -9.09
CA LYS A 842 -6.23 11.79 -9.04
C LYS A 842 -6.87 10.69 -9.90
N TYR A 843 -6.10 10.06 -10.80
CA TYR A 843 -6.55 8.94 -11.62
C TYR A 843 -6.15 7.57 -11.05
N ALA A 844 -5.59 7.52 -9.83
CA ALA A 844 -5.26 6.26 -9.18
C ALA A 844 -6.47 5.34 -9.07
N ASP A 845 -6.37 4.17 -9.70
CA ASP A 845 -7.41 3.15 -9.84
C ASP A 845 -8.69 3.64 -10.58
N ASN A 846 -8.58 4.74 -11.34
CA ASN A 846 -9.68 5.37 -12.07
C ASN A 846 -9.27 5.75 -13.50
N GLU A 847 -8.90 4.76 -14.29
CA GLU A 847 -8.56 4.90 -15.71
C GLU A 847 -9.72 5.51 -16.52
N GLU A 848 -10.96 5.23 -16.14
CA GLU A 848 -12.15 5.72 -16.82
C GLU A 848 -12.23 7.25 -16.79
N ALA A 849 -11.80 7.88 -15.70
CA ALA A 849 -11.76 9.33 -15.55
C ALA A 849 -10.66 10.02 -16.37
N LEU A 850 -9.71 9.29 -16.98
CA LEU A 850 -8.70 9.90 -17.85
C LEU A 850 -9.38 10.63 -19.03
N PRO A 851 -9.15 11.95 -19.22
CA PRO A 851 -9.70 12.69 -20.35
C PRO A 851 -8.92 12.46 -21.66
N PHE A 852 -7.94 11.58 -21.63
CA PHE A 852 -7.03 11.19 -22.71
C PHE A 852 -6.69 9.70 -22.59
N ASP A 853 -6.03 9.13 -23.60
CA ASP A 853 -5.38 7.82 -23.51
C ASP A 853 -4.16 7.76 -24.47
N GLN A 854 -3.36 6.69 -24.43
CA GLN A 854 -2.04 6.63 -25.06
C GLN A 854 -2.05 6.66 -26.59
N HIS A 855 -3.17 6.33 -27.25
CA HIS A 855 -3.29 6.57 -28.70
C HIS A 855 -3.18 8.06 -29.06
N GLU A 856 -3.61 8.96 -28.17
CA GLU A 856 -3.48 10.39 -28.36
C GLU A 856 -2.04 10.86 -28.13
N LEU A 857 -1.29 10.23 -27.22
CA LEU A 857 0.15 10.48 -27.06
C LEU A 857 0.91 10.08 -28.33
N LEU A 858 0.66 8.87 -28.83
CA LEU A 858 1.27 8.36 -30.07
C LEU A 858 0.93 9.26 -31.27
N ALA A 859 -0.31 9.75 -31.34
CA ALA A 859 -0.74 10.67 -32.40
C ALA A 859 0.02 12.02 -32.40
N LEU A 860 0.54 12.49 -31.26
CA LEU A 860 1.34 13.73 -31.18
C LEU A 860 2.64 13.67 -32.01
N ILE A 861 3.07 12.47 -32.43
CA ILE A 861 4.26 12.28 -33.26
C ILE A 861 3.98 12.63 -34.74
N ALA A 862 2.73 12.49 -35.19
CA ALA A 862 2.33 12.80 -36.56
C ALA A 862 2.75 14.22 -36.99
N PRO A 863 3.22 14.40 -38.25
CA PRO A 863 3.28 13.40 -39.33
C PRO A 863 4.54 12.54 -39.34
N ARG A 864 5.41 12.67 -38.33
CA ARG A 864 6.71 11.99 -38.33
C ARG A 864 6.57 10.48 -38.11
N PRO A 865 7.49 9.67 -38.64
CA PRO A 865 7.57 8.24 -38.37
C PRO A 865 7.48 7.89 -36.88
N LEU A 866 6.63 6.91 -36.57
CA LEU A 866 6.47 6.32 -35.23
C LEU A 866 6.63 4.81 -35.33
N TYR A 867 7.37 4.21 -34.41
CA TYR A 867 7.54 2.76 -34.33
C TYR A 867 7.28 2.24 -32.92
N VAL A 868 6.42 1.22 -32.80
CA VAL A 868 6.08 0.58 -31.52
C VAL A 868 6.45 -0.89 -31.58
N ALA A 869 7.29 -1.35 -30.66
CA ALA A 869 7.73 -2.74 -30.56
C ALA A 869 7.23 -3.38 -29.27
N SER A 870 6.77 -4.62 -29.37
CA SER A 870 6.30 -5.41 -28.24
C SER A 870 6.92 -6.82 -28.23
N ALA A 871 6.82 -7.52 -27.11
CA ALA A 871 7.18 -8.93 -26.98
C ALA A 871 5.99 -9.80 -26.55
N ALA A 872 5.81 -10.97 -27.17
CA ALA A 872 4.68 -11.88 -26.92
C ALA A 872 4.66 -12.44 -25.49
N GLY A 873 5.84 -12.66 -24.89
CA GLY A 873 5.97 -13.09 -23.50
C GLY A 873 5.90 -11.94 -22.49
N ASP A 874 5.79 -10.69 -22.94
CA ASP A 874 5.63 -9.51 -22.10
C ASP A 874 4.16 -9.09 -21.99
N VAL A 875 3.33 -9.99 -21.44
CA VAL A 875 1.91 -9.71 -21.18
C VAL A 875 1.71 -8.57 -20.17
N TRP A 876 2.75 -8.16 -19.44
CA TRP A 876 2.72 -7.02 -18.53
C TRP A 876 2.55 -5.69 -19.28
N ALA A 877 3.22 -5.53 -20.43
CA ALA A 877 3.13 -4.31 -21.23
C ALA A 877 1.89 -4.22 -22.12
N ASP A 878 0.98 -5.21 -22.08
CA ASP A 878 -0.20 -5.30 -22.96
C ASP A 878 0.14 -5.08 -24.46
N PRO A 879 0.83 -6.02 -25.13
CA PRO A 879 1.20 -5.89 -26.55
C PRO A 879 0.01 -5.57 -27.47
N LYS A 880 -1.16 -6.10 -27.14
CA LYS A 880 -2.40 -5.80 -27.88
C LYS A 880 -2.85 -4.36 -27.64
N GLY A 881 -2.78 -3.86 -26.42
CA GLY A 881 -3.00 -2.45 -26.09
C GLY A 881 -2.04 -1.52 -26.82
N GLU A 882 -0.75 -1.87 -26.90
CA GLU A 882 0.26 -1.10 -27.64
C GLU A 882 -0.06 -1.05 -29.15
N PHE A 883 -0.42 -2.19 -29.74
CA PHE A 883 -0.88 -2.26 -31.13
C PHE A 883 -2.13 -1.41 -31.38
N LEU A 884 -3.15 -1.55 -30.54
CA LEU A 884 -4.42 -0.83 -30.69
C LEU A 884 -4.22 0.69 -30.58
N ALA A 885 -3.33 1.13 -29.69
CA ALA A 885 -3.03 2.55 -29.56
C ALA A 885 -2.32 3.10 -30.80
N ALA A 886 -1.34 2.37 -31.36
CA ALA A 886 -0.65 2.75 -32.58
C ALA A 886 -1.58 2.73 -33.81
N ALA A 887 -2.49 1.75 -33.89
CA ALA A 887 -3.52 1.68 -34.90
C ALA A 887 -4.46 2.88 -34.83
N GLU A 888 -4.93 3.25 -33.64
CA GLU A 888 -5.82 4.40 -33.47
C GLU A 888 -5.11 5.73 -33.77
N ALA A 889 -3.82 5.87 -33.44
CA ALA A 889 -3.01 7.03 -33.80
C ALA A 889 -2.91 7.24 -35.33
N SER A 890 -3.05 6.19 -36.12
CA SER A 890 -2.99 6.23 -37.59
C SER A 890 -4.08 7.09 -38.22
N ARG A 891 -5.19 7.32 -37.52
CA ARG A 891 -6.26 8.25 -37.95
C ARG A 891 -5.76 9.68 -38.14
N VAL A 892 -4.74 10.10 -37.38
CA VAL A 892 -4.14 11.43 -37.52
C VAL A 892 -3.19 11.49 -38.73
N TYR A 893 -2.45 10.42 -39.02
CA TYR A 893 -1.59 10.35 -40.21
C TYR A 893 -2.39 10.50 -41.52
N ALA A 894 -3.62 9.97 -41.55
CA ALA A 894 -4.52 10.14 -42.68
C ALA A 894 -4.87 11.61 -42.98
N LEU A 895 -4.84 12.52 -41.98
CA LEU A 895 -5.03 13.96 -42.20
C LEU A 895 -3.95 14.60 -43.08
N TYR A 896 -2.79 13.94 -43.16
CA TYR A 896 -1.63 14.35 -43.98
C TYR A 896 -1.55 13.57 -45.28
N GLY A 897 -2.52 12.69 -45.58
CA GLY A 897 -2.45 11.78 -46.73
C GLY A 897 -1.37 10.70 -46.57
N LEU A 898 -0.98 10.39 -45.34
CA LEU A 898 0.03 9.39 -45.03
C LEU A 898 -0.63 8.10 -44.57
N GLU A 899 -0.13 6.96 -45.06
CA GLU A 899 -0.55 5.64 -44.59
C GLU A 899 0.00 5.39 -43.18
N GLY A 900 -0.87 4.97 -42.25
CA GLY A 900 -0.48 4.54 -40.92
C GLY A 900 -0.37 3.01 -40.81
N LEU A 901 -0.71 2.47 -39.65
CA LEU A 901 -0.72 1.04 -39.37
C LEU A 901 -2.03 0.40 -39.89
N PRO A 902 -1.98 -0.74 -40.59
CA PRO A 902 -3.19 -1.45 -41.01
C PRO A 902 -3.93 -2.02 -39.79
N VAL A 903 -5.28 -1.99 -39.82
CA VAL A 903 -6.13 -2.29 -38.65
C VAL A 903 -6.72 -3.71 -38.68
N ASP A 904 -6.22 -4.59 -39.57
CA ASP A 904 -6.76 -5.95 -39.77
C ASP A 904 -6.44 -6.92 -38.62
N GLY A 905 -5.81 -6.43 -37.55
CA GLY A 905 -5.45 -7.18 -36.35
C GLY A 905 -3.95 -7.11 -36.07
N ILE A 906 -3.57 -7.49 -34.84
CA ILE A 906 -2.16 -7.58 -34.44
C ILE A 906 -1.42 -8.56 -35.36
N PRO A 907 -0.19 -8.25 -35.83
CA PRO A 907 0.54 -9.17 -36.70
C PRO A 907 0.94 -10.44 -35.96
N SER A 908 1.26 -11.48 -36.73
CA SER A 908 1.86 -12.70 -36.18
C SER A 908 3.22 -12.40 -35.58
N VAL A 909 3.60 -13.14 -34.54
CA VAL A 909 4.89 -13.00 -33.86
C VAL A 909 6.05 -13.13 -34.86
N GLY A 910 6.97 -12.16 -34.84
CA GLY A 910 8.12 -12.05 -35.73
C GLY A 910 7.84 -11.42 -37.10
N VAL A 911 6.60 -11.02 -37.38
CA VAL A 911 6.22 -10.36 -38.65
C VAL A 911 6.02 -8.85 -38.40
N PRO A 912 6.91 -7.97 -38.91
CA PRO A 912 6.77 -6.53 -38.72
C PRO A 912 5.74 -5.93 -39.70
N LEU A 913 4.95 -4.97 -39.21
CA LEU A 913 4.12 -4.07 -40.01
C LEU A 913 4.83 -2.73 -40.09
N HIS A 914 5.52 -2.46 -41.20
CA HIS A 914 6.37 -1.27 -41.32
C HIS A 914 6.32 -0.64 -42.72
N GLY A 915 5.18 -0.79 -43.41
CA GLY A 915 4.95 -0.26 -44.76
C GLY A 915 4.52 1.22 -44.79
N GLY A 916 3.83 1.69 -43.75
CA GLY A 916 3.40 3.08 -43.61
C GLY A 916 4.33 3.94 -42.76
N ARG A 917 3.83 5.08 -42.27
CA ARG A 917 4.52 5.99 -41.33
C ARG A 917 4.42 5.55 -39.86
N VAL A 918 3.47 4.66 -39.54
CA VAL A 918 3.37 4.02 -38.23
C VAL A 918 3.77 2.56 -38.40
N GLY A 919 4.82 2.16 -37.71
CA GLY A 919 5.31 0.79 -37.70
C GLY A 919 5.02 0.08 -36.38
N TYR A 920 4.82 -1.23 -36.45
CA TYR A 920 4.64 -2.10 -35.30
C TYR A 920 5.28 -3.47 -35.53
N HIS A 921 5.86 -4.07 -34.50
CA HIS A 921 6.09 -5.51 -34.48
C HIS A 921 5.86 -6.09 -33.09
N ILE A 922 5.56 -7.39 -33.06
CA ILE A 922 5.59 -8.20 -31.86
C ILE A 922 6.56 -9.35 -32.07
N ARG A 923 7.59 -9.45 -31.23
CA ARG A 923 8.59 -10.53 -31.31
C ARG A 923 8.33 -11.61 -30.25
N ASP A 924 8.97 -12.77 -30.42
CA ASP A 924 9.00 -13.77 -29.35
C ASP A 924 9.90 -13.29 -28.20
N GLY A 925 9.72 -13.87 -27.01
CA GLY A 925 10.52 -13.59 -25.82
C GLY A 925 9.86 -12.64 -24.83
N LYS A 926 10.66 -12.13 -23.89
CA LYS A 926 10.22 -11.36 -22.71
C LYS A 926 10.46 -9.85 -22.90
N HIS A 927 10.16 -9.07 -21.85
CA HIS A 927 10.42 -7.63 -21.72
C HIS A 927 11.91 -7.31 -21.90
N ASP A 928 12.32 -6.96 -23.13
CA ASP A 928 13.73 -6.75 -23.47
C ASP A 928 13.90 -5.95 -24.78
N VAL A 929 15.15 -5.64 -25.13
CA VAL A 929 15.53 -5.27 -26.51
C VAL A 929 16.49 -6.33 -27.01
N THR A 930 16.25 -6.82 -28.23
CA THR A 930 16.98 -7.92 -28.84
C THR A 930 17.54 -7.53 -30.21
N PRO A 931 18.49 -8.30 -30.76
CA PRO A 931 18.98 -8.08 -32.13
C PRO A 931 17.88 -8.10 -33.20
N LEU A 932 16.79 -8.85 -32.99
CA LEU A 932 15.65 -8.85 -33.90
C LEU A 932 14.93 -7.50 -33.90
N ASP A 933 14.79 -6.86 -32.74
CA ASP A 933 14.21 -5.51 -32.65
C ASP A 933 15.06 -4.51 -33.43
N TRP A 934 16.39 -4.56 -33.26
CA TRP A 934 17.33 -3.72 -34.01
C TRP A 934 17.24 -3.93 -35.52
N THR A 935 17.12 -5.18 -35.97
CA THR A 935 16.90 -5.49 -37.40
C THR A 935 15.66 -4.77 -37.94
N HIS A 936 14.57 -4.74 -37.17
CA HIS A 936 13.34 -4.06 -37.55
C HIS A 936 13.42 -2.53 -37.43
N PHE A 937 14.07 -2.02 -36.40
CA PHE A 937 14.31 -0.59 -36.21
C PHE A 937 15.14 0.00 -37.35
N ILE A 938 16.25 -0.66 -37.70
CA ILE A 938 17.12 -0.27 -38.82
C ILE A 938 16.34 -0.34 -40.13
N SER A 939 15.65 -1.46 -40.40
CA SER A 939 14.87 -1.62 -41.64
C SER A 939 13.77 -0.58 -41.80
N PHE A 940 13.13 -0.17 -40.70
CA PHE A 940 12.15 0.91 -40.73
C PHE A 940 12.83 2.27 -40.92
N ALA A 941 13.90 2.55 -40.17
CA ALA A 941 14.65 3.80 -40.28
C ALA A 941 15.23 4.00 -41.69
N ASP A 942 15.70 2.95 -42.36
CA ASP A 942 16.20 2.99 -43.73
C ASP A 942 15.14 3.51 -44.69
N LYS A 943 13.88 3.07 -44.55
CA LYS A 943 12.78 3.52 -45.41
C LYS A 943 12.33 4.96 -45.14
N GLN A 944 12.62 5.48 -43.95
CA GLN A 944 12.04 6.72 -43.44
C GLN A 944 13.05 7.87 -43.41
N LEU A 945 14.35 7.57 -43.28
CA LEU A 945 15.42 8.53 -43.06
C LEU A 945 16.52 8.48 -44.14
N LYS A 946 16.53 7.46 -45.02
CA LYS A 946 17.39 7.38 -46.20
C LYS A 946 16.53 7.40 -47.45
#